data_AF-A0A2D0RCD2-F1
#
_entry.id   AF-A0A2D0RCD2-F1
#
_cell.length_a   1.000
_cell.length_b   1.000
_cell.length_c   1.000
_cell.angle_alpha   90.00
_cell.angle_beta   90.00
_cell.angle_gamma   90.00
#
_symmetry.space_group_name_H-M   'P 1'
#
loop_
_entity.id
_entity.type
_entity.pdbx_description
1 polymer ?
#
loop_
_entity_poly.entity_id
_entity_poly.type
_entity_poly.pdbx_seq_one_letter_code
_entity_poly.pdbx_strand_id
1 'polypeptide(L)'
;MSASSDSTEFTAEAVERALQQLYYDPDMVQKNVAQKWLAQAQASPQAWHFCWALLSPDKVPEIQFFGASTLHNKISSHWQELSSELRESLRSQILTHLCHFALGPKVVLTRLCVALASLILHTLLDSWPSAMPDLLRAFQGREGAAEADGRCPVLLEVLTVLPEELQSRKFTPGTRARIQATLVQEWTLLCPLLRELLRCEGSACSVKERALRCLPSWLALGVDLGESEGVLQDSLALLKVPELFDTAVESIVGSLSVPDWQRSVDSLLNMLPCVLELQEQLKRAVQDRDMETSHGICRVVVALGETHCRTLLEQIGHWQGFQALVGMILSCTAIPGHYPVDETSSSLTLAFWYTLQDDIMSLETEKQTFYLQLYRPVYFQLVDVLLHKARFPNQHDYASWSSDDKEQFRTYRVDISDTLMCLYELLGPELLRKLYDKLGVLLTDATRSHSYSWQDIEALLFGFQSIADTVDVGYSDVIPGLIGLIPLISVTSVQLAETVMLTLGSLAEWLADHPVMVPSVLCIVLPALSDADLSVPAVSALKRICRECKHHLYPHANDILASSQDALVKKIHKSPQSTWLMQALGFLLSAMPDEEIPEKLLSLLSPHIRELERLADHALSPATKCSTLQVLGLISSMFSTLDLSAHGEGPDGVKGRRFAAHSNPVVVVLQQVFPLIQTLLSKWLNDTEVVEASCAVFEKSLKTLGGDFAPLVPQLCELISQLFSAFPQASALDLVRQLLQIFDCDKEHVSSIAAVLELVTNVTVSVFQHGARDHPDVVESFMKLHAQVLKRKADLYCSEGLDIRAVFYCGILALRFPETPTLKSTCVLFS
;
A
#
# COMPACT_ATOMS: atom_id res chain seq x y z
N MET A 1 29.47 6.87 -51.88
CA MET A 1 30.70 6.64 -51.09
C MET A 1 30.30 5.84 -49.87
N SER A 2 30.83 4.63 -49.78
CA SER A 2 30.65 3.69 -48.69
C SER A 2 31.17 4.28 -47.38
N ALA A 3 30.26 4.61 -46.47
CA ALA A 3 30.61 4.76 -45.06
C ALA A 3 30.68 3.35 -44.47
N SER A 4 31.88 2.93 -44.11
CA SER A 4 32.16 1.72 -43.36
C SER A 4 31.32 1.69 -42.09
N SER A 5 30.57 0.62 -41.91
CA SER A 5 30.17 0.16 -40.58
C SER A 5 31.45 -0.12 -39.79
N ASP A 6 31.85 0.79 -38.90
CA ASP A 6 32.81 0.43 -37.85
C ASP A 6 32.16 -0.70 -37.05
N SER A 7 32.63 -1.92 -37.29
CA SER A 7 32.32 -3.07 -36.47
C SER A 7 32.83 -2.73 -35.06
N THR A 8 31.94 -2.38 -34.15
CA THR A 8 32.27 -2.21 -32.73
C THR A 8 32.77 -3.54 -32.21
N GLU A 9 34.08 -3.74 -32.24
CA GLU A 9 34.71 -4.96 -31.80
C GLU A 9 34.68 -4.98 -30.26
N PHE A 10 33.82 -5.84 -29.71
CA PHE A 10 33.69 -6.02 -28.26
C PHE A 10 34.88 -6.83 -27.73
N THR A 11 36.03 -6.18 -27.52
CA THR A 11 37.22 -6.78 -26.90
C THR A 11 37.23 -6.61 -25.38
N ALA A 12 38.01 -7.41 -24.66
CA ALA A 12 38.13 -7.28 -23.20
C ALA A 12 38.62 -5.88 -22.79
N GLU A 13 39.58 -5.30 -23.51
CA GLU A 13 40.12 -3.96 -23.24
C GLU A 13 39.10 -2.85 -23.50
N ALA A 14 38.23 -3.02 -24.52
CA ALA A 14 37.15 -2.08 -24.78
C ALA A 14 36.10 -2.12 -23.67
N VAL A 15 35.77 -3.33 -23.19
CA VAL A 15 34.85 -3.53 -22.07
C VAL A 15 35.42 -2.95 -20.78
N GLU A 16 36.70 -3.16 -20.50
CA GLU A 16 37.37 -2.58 -19.32
C GLU A 16 37.33 -1.04 -19.32
N ARG A 17 37.61 -0.41 -20.47
CA ARG A 17 37.50 1.05 -20.60
C ARG A 17 36.08 1.56 -20.37
N ALA A 18 35.08 0.86 -20.93
CA ALA A 18 33.68 1.22 -20.72
C ALA A 18 33.25 1.03 -19.25
N LEU A 19 33.76 -0.01 -18.56
CA LEU A 19 33.52 -0.19 -17.13
C LEU A 19 34.19 0.89 -16.29
N GLN A 20 35.43 1.27 -16.61
CA GLN A 20 36.10 2.39 -15.95
C GLN A 20 35.31 3.70 -16.12
N GLN A 21 34.77 3.95 -17.31
CA GLN A 21 33.89 5.08 -17.56
C GLN A 21 32.59 4.97 -16.74
N LEU A 22 31.97 3.80 -16.68
CA LEU A 22 30.75 3.59 -15.91
C LEU A 22 30.96 3.80 -14.40
N TYR A 23 32.07 3.33 -13.83
CA TYR A 23 32.31 3.42 -12.39
C TYR A 23 32.91 4.75 -11.96
N TYR A 24 33.85 5.30 -12.73
CA TYR A 24 34.71 6.41 -12.28
C TYR A 24 34.47 7.75 -12.98
N ASP A 25 33.71 7.80 -14.09
CA ASP A 25 33.42 9.08 -14.76
C ASP A 25 32.46 9.93 -13.90
N PRO A 26 32.80 11.20 -13.58
CA PRO A 26 31.91 12.08 -12.84
C PRO A 26 30.67 12.51 -13.64
N ASP A 27 30.70 12.42 -14.98
CA ASP A 27 29.58 12.81 -15.84
C ASP A 27 28.55 11.67 -15.98
N MET A 28 27.32 11.94 -15.52
CA MET A 28 26.21 11.01 -15.62
C MET A 28 25.80 10.72 -17.08
N VAL A 29 26.03 11.65 -18.01
CA VAL A 29 25.75 11.42 -19.44
C VAL A 29 26.70 10.35 -19.99
N GLN A 30 27.98 10.45 -19.65
CA GLN A 30 28.99 9.47 -20.07
C GLN A 30 28.77 8.10 -19.43
N LYS A 31 28.38 8.05 -18.15
CA LYS A 31 27.96 6.81 -17.48
C LYS A 31 26.80 6.13 -18.19
N ASN A 32 25.78 6.89 -18.60
CA ASN A 32 24.64 6.37 -19.35
C ASN A 32 25.04 5.83 -20.74
N VAL A 33 25.97 6.49 -21.43
CA VAL A 33 26.52 6.01 -22.70
C VAL A 33 27.27 4.69 -22.51
N ALA A 34 28.16 4.64 -21.52
CA ALA A 34 28.92 3.44 -21.17
C ALA A 34 27.99 2.27 -20.79
N GLN A 35 26.96 2.51 -19.97
CA GLN A 35 25.98 1.50 -19.58
C GLN A 35 25.22 0.91 -20.78
N LYS A 36 24.74 1.77 -21.70
CA LYS A 36 24.06 1.31 -22.93
C LYS A 36 24.99 0.48 -23.80
N TRP A 37 26.24 0.91 -23.95
CA TRP A 37 27.24 0.17 -24.72
C TRP A 37 27.59 -1.17 -24.07
N LEU A 38 27.77 -1.22 -22.74
CA LEU A 38 28.04 -2.44 -22.00
C LEU A 38 26.88 -3.44 -22.09
N ALA A 39 25.63 -2.97 -22.06
CA ALA A 39 24.46 -3.83 -22.26
C ALA A 39 24.46 -4.48 -23.66
N GLN A 40 24.87 -3.74 -24.70
CA GLN A 40 25.06 -4.29 -26.04
C GLN A 40 26.22 -5.30 -26.07
N ALA A 41 27.33 -4.99 -25.40
CA ALA A 41 28.46 -5.90 -25.29
C ALA A 41 28.08 -7.22 -24.60
N GLN A 42 27.29 -7.19 -23.52
CA GLN A 42 26.80 -8.40 -22.83
C GLN A 42 25.92 -9.28 -23.71
N ALA A 43 25.07 -8.69 -24.55
CA ALA A 43 24.21 -9.45 -25.47
C ALA A 43 24.99 -10.06 -26.65
N SER A 44 26.18 -9.52 -26.97
CA SER A 44 26.96 -9.92 -28.14
C SER A 44 27.49 -11.37 -28.07
N PRO A 45 27.78 -12.03 -29.21
CA PRO A 45 28.46 -13.34 -29.22
C PRO A 45 29.87 -13.32 -28.60
N GLN A 46 30.58 -12.19 -28.68
CA GLN A 46 31.92 -11.99 -28.14
C GLN A 46 31.96 -12.13 -26.61
N ALA A 47 30.82 -11.91 -25.94
CA ALA A 47 30.67 -12.06 -24.49
C ALA A 47 30.99 -13.46 -23.97
N TRP A 48 30.89 -14.51 -24.78
CA TRP A 48 31.34 -15.86 -24.41
C TRP A 48 32.86 -15.97 -24.22
N HIS A 49 33.63 -15.04 -24.79
CA HIS A 49 35.08 -15.07 -24.77
C HIS A 49 35.65 -14.01 -23.81
N PHE A 50 35.22 -12.75 -23.94
CA PHE A 50 35.80 -11.69 -23.11
C PHE A 50 35.45 -11.85 -21.62
N CYS A 51 34.32 -12.48 -21.27
CA CYS A 51 33.92 -12.63 -19.86
C CYS A 51 34.96 -13.40 -19.03
N TRP A 52 35.65 -14.38 -19.63
CA TRP A 52 36.74 -15.12 -18.99
C TRP A 52 38.00 -14.28 -18.81
N ALA A 53 38.33 -13.44 -19.81
CA ALA A 53 39.47 -12.54 -19.70
C ALA A 53 39.28 -11.52 -18.56
N LEU A 54 38.05 -11.06 -18.34
CA LEU A 54 37.70 -10.16 -17.23
C LEU A 54 37.77 -10.82 -15.85
N LEU A 55 37.68 -12.15 -15.77
CA LEU A 55 37.80 -12.94 -14.53
C LEU A 55 39.27 -13.22 -14.13
N SER A 56 40.23 -12.60 -14.81
CA SER A 56 41.65 -12.78 -14.51
C SER A 56 42.03 -12.11 -13.17
N PRO A 57 43.01 -12.67 -12.43
CA PRO A 57 43.39 -12.17 -11.10
C PRO A 57 44.07 -10.79 -11.12
N ASP A 58 44.52 -10.32 -12.29
CA ASP A 58 45.08 -8.97 -12.48
C ASP A 58 44.02 -7.86 -12.55
N LYS A 59 42.73 -8.23 -12.61
CA LYS A 59 41.60 -7.29 -12.71
C LYS A 59 41.03 -6.94 -11.35
N VAL A 60 40.46 -5.74 -11.23
CA VAL A 60 39.76 -5.30 -10.01
C VAL A 60 38.41 -6.01 -9.85
N PRO A 61 37.89 -6.17 -8.61
CA PRO A 61 36.68 -6.94 -8.34
C PRO A 61 35.44 -6.52 -9.14
N GLU A 62 35.28 -5.23 -9.45
CA GLU A 62 34.15 -4.68 -10.20
C GLU A 62 34.18 -5.16 -11.67
N ILE A 63 35.37 -5.25 -12.26
CA ILE A 63 35.57 -5.78 -13.61
C ILE A 63 35.34 -7.29 -13.63
N GLN A 64 35.87 -8.00 -12.64
CA GLN A 64 35.64 -9.44 -12.46
C GLN A 64 34.15 -9.75 -12.27
N PHE A 65 33.44 -8.92 -11.50
CA PHE A 65 31.99 -9.05 -11.30
C PHE A 65 31.22 -8.90 -12.61
N PHE A 66 31.59 -7.93 -13.46
CA PHE A 66 30.98 -7.80 -14.78
C PHE A 66 31.24 -9.04 -15.65
N GLY A 67 32.45 -9.62 -15.59
CA GLY A 67 32.76 -10.90 -16.24
C GLY A 67 31.83 -12.03 -15.78
N ALA A 68 31.71 -12.25 -14.46
CA ALA A 68 30.83 -13.26 -13.88
C ALA A 68 29.34 -13.01 -14.22
N SER A 69 28.88 -11.76 -14.16
CA SER A 69 27.50 -11.39 -14.48
C SER A 69 27.18 -11.58 -15.95
N THR A 70 28.12 -11.26 -16.84
CA THR A 70 27.99 -11.50 -18.27
C THR A 70 27.89 -13.00 -18.55
N LEU A 71 28.71 -13.81 -17.89
CA LEU A 71 28.67 -15.25 -18.01
C LEU A 71 27.32 -15.83 -17.56
N HIS A 72 26.80 -15.41 -16.40
CA HIS A 72 25.46 -15.79 -15.93
C HIS A 72 24.37 -15.41 -16.93
N ASN A 73 24.35 -14.16 -17.41
CA ASN A 73 23.36 -13.68 -18.38
C ASN A 73 23.40 -14.48 -19.70
N LYS A 74 24.60 -14.84 -20.16
CA LYS A 74 24.76 -15.64 -21.38
C LYS A 74 24.28 -17.07 -21.18
N ILE A 75 24.56 -17.70 -20.05
CA ILE A 75 24.04 -19.03 -19.72
C ILE A 75 22.51 -18.99 -19.56
N SER A 76 21.96 -17.98 -18.90
CA SER A 76 20.54 -17.90 -18.58
C SER A 76 19.65 -17.51 -19.77
N SER A 77 20.13 -16.65 -20.67
CA SER A 77 19.32 -16.09 -21.76
C SER A 77 19.72 -16.60 -23.14
N HIS A 78 20.97 -17.03 -23.32
CA HIS A 78 21.57 -17.37 -24.61
C HIS A 78 22.11 -18.80 -24.69
N TRP A 79 21.61 -19.72 -23.85
CA TRP A 79 22.04 -21.13 -23.79
C TRP A 79 22.02 -21.84 -25.15
N GLN A 80 21.07 -21.50 -26.01
CA GLN A 80 20.90 -22.11 -27.33
C GLN A 80 22.04 -21.76 -28.31
N GLU A 81 22.81 -20.71 -28.05
CA GLU A 81 23.95 -20.30 -28.89
C GLU A 81 25.15 -21.25 -28.79
N LEU A 82 25.25 -22.04 -27.71
CA LEU A 82 26.40 -22.92 -27.45
C LEU A 82 26.30 -24.26 -28.18
N SER A 83 27.39 -24.71 -28.79
CA SER A 83 27.55 -26.08 -29.30
C SER A 83 27.68 -27.10 -28.16
N SER A 84 27.40 -28.38 -28.42
CA SER A 84 27.48 -29.45 -27.41
C SER A 84 28.87 -29.59 -26.78
N GLU A 85 29.93 -29.46 -27.58
CA GLU A 85 31.32 -29.54 -27.10
C GLU A 85 31.67 -28.38 -26.15
N LEU A 86 31.22 -27.16 -26.48
CA LEU A 86 31.45 -25.99 -25.64
C LEU A 86 30.71 -26.09 -24.31
N ARG A 87 29.52 -26.70 -24.27
CA ARG A 87 28.74 -26.91 -23.03
C ARG A 87 29.47 -27.81 -22.03
N GLU A 88 30.14 -28.85 -22.47
CA GLU A 88 30.93 -29.72 -21.58
C GLU A 88 32.19 -29.01 -21.06
N SER A 89 32.87 -28.25 -21.92
CA SER A 89 34.05 -27.47 -21.54
C SER A 89 33.71 -26.36 -20.53
N LEU A 90 32.54 -25.73 -20.69
CA LEU A 90 32.04 -24.65 -19.85
C LEU A 90 31.90 -25.10 -18.38
N ARG A 91 31.39 -26.32 -18.16
CA ARG A 91 31.28 -26.89 -16.82
C ARG A 91 32.63 -26.95 -16.11
N SER A 92 33.65 -27.49 -16.78
CA SER A 92 35.00 -27.62 -16.22
C SER A 92 35.62 -26.24 -15.94
N GLN A 93 35.39 -25.26 -16.83
CA GLN A 93 35.91 -23.91 -16.67
C GLN A 93 35.29 -23.20 -15.46
N ILE A 94 33.96 -23.23 -15.31
CA ILE A 94 33.27 -22.62 -14.16
C ILE A 94 33.76 -23.24 -12.85
N LEU A 95 33.83 -24.57 -12.75
CA LEU A 95 34.33 -25.25 -11.54
C LEU A 95 35.77 -24.85 -11.21
N THR A 96 36.63 -24.72 -12.22
CA THR A 96 38.03 -24.27 -12.03
C THR A 96 38.09 -22.85 -11.48
N HIS A 97 37.29 -21.94 -12.06
CA HIS A 97 37.22 -20.55 -11.59
C HIS A 97 36.60 -20.43 -10.19
N LEU A 98 35.59 -21.25 -9.84
CA LEU A 98 35.05 -21.28 -8.49
C LEU A 98 36.09 -21.67 -7.44
N CYS A 99 36.94 -22.65 -7.72
CA CYS A 99 38.07 -23.00 -6.85
C CYS A 99 39.07 -21.84 -6.71
N HIS A 100 39.34 -21.11 -7.80
CA HIS A 100 40.23 -19.96 -7.78
C HIS A 100 39.65 -18.79 -6.95
N PHE A 101 38.35 -18.52 -7.09
CA PHE A 101 37.63 -17.46 -6.40
C PHE A 101 37.13 -17.85 -5.00
N ALA A 102 37.40 -19.07 -4.52
CA ALA A 102 36.98 -19.54 -3.19
C ALA A 102 37.49 -18.64 -2.05
N LEU A 103 38.69 -18.07 -2.21
CA LEU A 103 39.30 -17.10 -1.30
C LEU A 103 39.29 -15.66 -1.86
N GLY A 104 38.60 -15.44 -2.99
CA GLY A 104 38.52 -14.16 -3.69
C GLY A 104 37.35 -13.28 -3.23
N PRO A 105 37.01 -12.23 -4.02
CA PRO A 105 35.89 -11.35 -3.70
C PRO A 105 34.55 -12.10 -3.67
N LYS A 106 33.85 -12.06 -2.53
CA LYS A 106 32.57 -12.79 -2.32
C LYS A 106 31.52 -12.47 -3.39
N VAL A 107 31.41 -11.22 -3.82
CA VAL A 107 30.46 -10.78 -4.87
C VAL A 107 30.69 -11.47 -6.21
N VAL A 108 31.96 -11.75 -6.58
CA VAL A 108 32.30 -12.47 -7.81
C VAL A 108 32.02 -13.96 -7.63
N LEU A 109 32.39 -14.52 -6.47
CA LEU A 109 32.12 -15.92 -6.13
C LEU A 109 30.63 -16.25 -6.21
N THR A 110 29.77 -15.50 -5.50
CA THR A 110 28.31 -15.71 -5.53
C THR A 110 27.76 -15.63 -6.95
N ARG A 111 28.25 -14.68 -7.77
CA ARG A 111 27.80 -14.57 -9.17
C ARG A 111 28.24 -15.75 -10.03
N LEU A 112 29.43 -16.31 -9.79
CA LEU A 112 29.87 -17.55 -10.44
C LEU A 112 29.07 -18.77 -9.95
N CYS A 113 28.69 -18.83 -8.67
CA CYS A 113 27.80 -19.85 -8.14
C CYS A 113 26.43 -19.79 -8.82
N VAL A 114 25.89 -18.59 -9.01
CA VAL A 114 24.64 -18.34 -9.76
C VAL A 114 24.77 -18.76 -11.24
N ALA A 115 25.91 -18.49 -11.88
CA ALA A 115 26.19 -18.97 -13.23
C ALA A 115 26.23 -20.51 -13.31
N LEU A 116 26.86 -21.17 -12.33
CA LEU A 116 26.88 -22.63 -12.22
C LEU A 116 25.48 -23.19 -11.96
N ALA A 117 24.70 -22.58 -11.08
CA ALA A 117 23.31 -22.98 -10.82
C ALA A 117 22.47 -22.91 -12.11
N SER A 118 22.56 -21.80 -12.85
CA SER A 118 21.92 -21.67 -14.17
C SER A 118 22.36 -22.75 -15.17
N LEU A 119 23.63 -23.15 -15.17
CA LEU A 119 24.15 -24.28 -15.97
C LEU A 119 23.54 -25.62 -15.52
N ILE A 120 23.48 -25.87 -14.22
CA ILE A 120 22.89 -27.10 -13.65
C ILE A 120 21.43 -27.19 -14.05
N LEU A 121 20.63 -26.13 -13.86
CA LEU A 121 19.21 -26.12 -14.23
C LEU A 121 18.96 -26.43 -15.72
N HIS A 122 19.90 -26.06 -16.60
CA HIS A 122 19.84 -26.39 -18.02
C HIS A 122 20.19 -27.83 -18.36
N THR A 123 21.05 -28.46 -17.56
CA THR A 123 21.65 -29.75 -17.88
C THR A 123 21.10 -30.89 -17.03
N LEU A 124 20.43 -30.58 -15.91
CA LEU A 124 19.96 -31.54 -14.90
C LEU A 124 19.05 -32.63 -15.48
N LEU A 125 18.14 -32.28 -16.39
CA LEU A 125 17.19 -33.25 -16.94
C LEU A 125 17.74 -34.09 -18.10
N ASP A 126 18.86 -33.68 -18.69
CA ASP A 126 19.36 -34.25 -19.95
C ASP A 126 20.81 -34.75 -19.80
N SER A 127 21.78 -33.82 -19.80
CA SER A 127 23.21 -34.14 -19.96
C SER A 127 23.97 -34.32 -18.64
N TRP A 128 23.44 -33.86 -17.50
CA TRP A 128 24.10 -33.97 -16.21
C TRP A 128 23.12 -34.28 -15.05
N PRO A 129 22.47 -35.45 -15.06
CA PRO A 129 21.53 -35.85 -14.01
C PRO A 129 22.19 -36.05 -12.64
N SER A 130 23.49 -36.38 -12.60
CA SER A 130 24.25 -36.57 -11.37
C SER A 130 24.92 -35.29 -10.84
N ALA A 131 24.49 -34.10 -11.28
CA ALA A 131 25.14 -32.83 -10.92
C ALA A 131 25.30 -32.64 -9.41
N MET A 132 24.24 -32.88 -8.65
CA MET A 132 24.22 -32.74 -7.20
C MET A 132 25.13 -33.77 -6.50
N PRO A 133 25.00 -35.09 -6.76
CA PRO A 133 25.92 -36.09 -6.20
C PRO A 133 27.39 -35.87 -6.59
N ASP A 134 27.66 -35.40 -7.81
CA ASP A 134 29.02 -35.12 -8.28
C ASP A 134 29.64 -33.94 -7.55
N LEU A 135 28.87 -32.87 -7.32
CA LEU A 135 29.31 -31.74 -6.50
C LEU A 135 29.59 -32.23 -5.07
N LEU A 136 28.63 -32.86 -4.41
CA LEU A 136 28.81 -33.36 -3.04
C LEU A 136 30.05 -34.27 -2.89
N ARG A 137 30.28 -35.18 -3.85
CA ARG A 137 31.47 -36.05 -3.87
C ARG A 137 32.77 -35.27 -4.09
N ALA A 138 32.78 -34.27 -4.97
CA ALA A 138 33.95 -33.43 -5.21
C ALA A 138 34.36 -32.66 -3.94
N PHE A 139 33.41 -32.40 -3.03
CA PHE A 139 33.66 -31.74 -1.76
C PHE A 139 34.03 -32.69 -0.61
N GLN A 140 33.57 -33.94 -0.61
CA GLN A 140 33.93 -34.96 0.39
C GLN A 140 35.31 -35.61 0.16
N GLY A 141 35.94 -35.39 -0.99
CA GLY A 141 37.20 -36.02 -1.38
C GLY A 141 38.49 -35.34 -0.88
N ARG A 142 39.19 -36.04 0.02
CA ARG A 142 40.66 -36.04 0.31
C ARG A 142 41.28 -35.02 1.29
N GLU A 143 41.86 -35.61 2.33
CA GLU A 143 42.95 -35.21 3.24
C GLU A 143 43.88 -34.07 2.73
N GLY A 144 43.69 -32.86 3.26
CA GLY A 144 44.57 -31.72 3.06
C GLY A 144 44.06 -30.48 3.79
N ALA A 145 44.53 -30.25 5.02
CA ALA A 145 43.94 -29.30 5.98
C ALA A 145 43.92 -27.81 5.56
N ALA A 146 44.67 -27.39 4.54
CA ALA A 146 44.75 -25.98 4.12
C ALA A 146 43.89 -25.64 2.87
N GLU A 147 43.57 -26.61 2.02
CA GLU A 147 42.68 -26.42 0.84
C GLU A 147 41.22 -26.80 1.15
N ALA A 148 40.98 -27.51 2.25
CA ALA A 148 39.65 -27.90 2.71
C ALA A 148 38.82 -26.71 3.20
N ASP A 149 39.46 -25.65 3.71
CA ASP A 149 38.81 -24.53 4.41
C ASP A 149 37.96 -23.64 3.48
N GLY A 150 38.34 -23.52 2.20
CA GLY A 150 37.62 -22.73 1.20
C GLY A 150 36.55 -23.49 0.41
N ARG A 151 36.60 -24.83 0.37
CA ARG A 151 35.75 -25.64 -0.51
C ARG A 151 34.33 -25.79 0.03
N CYS A 152 34.17 -26.17 1.30
CA CYS A 152 32.85 -26.31 1.91
C CYS A 152 31.97 -25.03 1.80
N PRO A 153 32.51 -23.81 2.05
CA PRO A 153 31.85 -22.55 1.74
C PRO A 153 31.26 -22.40 0.33
N VAL A 154 32.05 -22.74 -0.70
CA VAL A 154 31.64 -22.59 -2.11
C VAL A 154 30.51 -23.55 -2.46
N LEU A 155 30.59 -24.79 -1.94
CA LEU A 155 29.52 -25.77 -2.13
C LEU A 155 28.20 -25.24 -1.57
N LEU A 156 28.19 -24.81 -0.31
CA LEU A 156 26.98 -24.33 0.34
C LEU A 156 26.40 -23.10 -0.37
N GLU A 157 27.26 -22.24 -0.91
CA GLU A 157 26.82 -21.12 -1.75
C GLU A 157 26.11 -21.60 -3.02
N VAL A 158 26.70 -22.54 -3.77
CA VAL A 158 26.08 -23.13 -4.97
C VAL A 158 24.74 -23.80 -4.62
N LEU A 159 24.70 -24.53 -3.50
CA LEU A 159 23.49 -25.20 -3.02
C LEU A 159 22.40 -24.20 -2.61
N THR A 160 22.76 -23.04 -2.08
CA THR A 160 21.80 -22.00 -1.68
C THR A 160 21.21 -21.30 -2.91
N VAL A 161 22.05 -20.90 -3.87
CA VAL A 161 21.59 -20.14 -5.05
C VAL A 161 20.88 -21.01 -6.10
N LEU A 162 21.04 -22.33 -6.06
CA LEU A 162 20.44 -23.24 -7.04
C LEU A 162 18.90 -23.25 -6.99
N PRO A 163 18.25 -23.43 -5.84
CA PRO A 163 16.81 -23.24 -5.70
C PRO A 163 16.35 -21.82 -6.05
N GLU A 164 17.09 -20.80 -5.63
CA GLU A 164 16.77 -19.38 -5.89
C GLU A 164 16.72 -19.08 -7.40
N GLU A 165 17.68 -19.61 -8.17
CA GLU A 165 17.71 -19.45 -9.62
C GLU A 165 16.55 -20.17 -10.34
N LEU A 166 16.04 -21.27 -9.79
CA LEU A 166 14.85 -21.94 -10.34
C LEU A 166 13.59 -21.08 -10.16
N GLN A 167 13.50 -20.36 -9.04
CA GLN A 167 12.37 -19.47 -8.72
C GLN A 167 12.42 -18.17 -9.53
N SER A 168 13.59 -17.55 -9.66
CA SER A 168 13.77 -16.28 -10.38
C SER A 168 13.54 -16.43 -11.89
N ARG A 169 13.88 -17.60 -12.44
CA ARG A 169 13.91 -17.81 -13.89
C ARG A 169 12.57 -18.30 -14.46
N LYS A 170 12.22 -17.76 -15.63
CA LYS A 170 11.04 -18.20 -16.40
C LYS A 170 11.33 -19.48 -17.19
N PHE A 171 10.90 -20.60 -16.63
CA PHE A 171 10.78 -21.87 -17.35
C PHE A 171 9.32 -22.09 -17.79
N THR A 172 9.11 -22.97 -18.77
CA THR A 172 7.75 -23.48 -19.01
C THR A 172 7.27 -24.26 -17.78
N PRO A 173 5.97 -24.21 -17.43
CA PRO A 173 5.46 -24.84 -16.21
C PRO A 173 5.84 -26.32 -16.06
N GLY A 174 5.77 -27.08 -17.16
CA GLY A 174 6.11 -28.52 -17.15
C GLY A 174 7.60 -28.79 -16.93
N THR A 175 8.49 -28.01 -17.53
CA THR A 175 9.94 -28.17 -17.31
C THR A 175 10.32 -27.78 -15.88
N ARG A 176 9.75 -26.69 -15.36
CA ARG A 176 9.98 -26.26 -13.96
C ARG A 176 9.61 -27.36 -12.97
N ALA A 177 8.42 -27.95 -13.11
CA ALA A 177 7.94 -28.99 -12.20
C ALA A 177 8.85 -30.24 -12.20
N ARG A 178 9.38 -30.63 -13.37
CA ARG A 178 10.32 -31.75 -13.48
C ARG A 178 11.66 -31.45 -12.80
N ILE A 179 12.23 -30.27 -13.02
CA ILE A 179 13.48 -29.85 -12.36
C ILE A 179 13.29 -29.82 -10.84
N GLN A 180 12.20 -29.22 -10.38
CA GLN A 180 11.85 -29.15 -8.95
C GLN A 180 11.74 -30.55 -8.34
N ALA A 181 11.04 -31.48 -8.98
CA ALA A 181 10.92 -32.85 -8.48
C ALA A 181 12.28 -33.57 -8.38
N THR A 182 13.19 -33.37 -9.35
CA THR A 182 14.54 -33.92 -9.28
C THR A 182 15.35 -33.30 -8.14
N LEU A 183 15.30 -31.98 -7.94
CA LEU A 183 16.01 -31.34 -6.84
C LEU A 183 15.48 -31.79 -5.48
N VAL A 184 14.16 -31.91 -5.30
CA VAL A 184 13.57 -32.40 -4.04
C VAL A 184 14.10 -33.80 -3.67
N GLN A 185 14.35 -34.69 -4.64
CA GLN A 185 14.92 -36.01 -4.36
C GLN A 185 16.35 -35.93 -3.78
N GLU A 186 17.14 -34.94 -4.19
CA GLU A 186 18.49 -34.70 -3.70
C GLU A 186 18.52 -34.22 -2.24
N TRP A 187 17.39 -33.79 -1.70
CA TRP A 187 17.26 -33.43 -0.28
C TRP A 187 17.66 -34.57 0.66
N THR A 188 17.38 -35.81 0.26
CA THR A 188 17.74 -37.02 1.03
C THR A 188 19.23 -37.15 1.29
N LEU A 189 20.07 -36.59 0.41
CA LEU A 189 21.52 -36.54 0.56
C LEU A 189 21.99 -35.27 1.28
N LEU A 190 21.31 -34.15 1.04
CA LEU A 190 21.68 -32.84 1.57
C LEU A 190 21.33 -32.67 3.06
N CYS A 191 20.15 -33.13 3.49
CA CYS A 191 19.69 -32.96 4.87
C CYS A 191 20.68 -33.56 5.91
N PRO A 192 21.18 -34.81 5.77
CA PRO A 192 22.17 -35.36 6.69
C PRO A 192 23.47 -34.54 6.75
N LEU A 193 23.94 -34.04 5.60
CA LEU A 193 25.15 -33.22 5.52
C LEU A 193 24.98 -31.89 6.26
N LEU A 194 23.84 -31.21 6.07
CA LEU A 194 23.56 -29.96 6.80
C LEU A 194 23.54 -30.20 8.31
N ARG A 195 22.89 -31.27 8.76
CA ARG A 195 22.87 -31.63 10.20
C ARG A 195 24.25 -31.91 10.76
N GLU A 196 25.11 -32.62 10.02
CA GLU A 196 26.50 -32.86 10.42
C GLU A 196 27.27 -31.56 10.59
N LEU A 197 27.16 -30.64 9.62
CA LEU A 197 27.84 -29.33 9.66
C LEU A 197 27.36 -28.44 10.81
N LEU A 198 26.04 -28.41 11.08
CA LEU A 198 25.47 -27.60 12.17
C LEU A 198 25.90 -28.13 13.55
N ARG A 199 25.91 -29.46 13.74
CA ARG A 199 26.25 -30.13 15.02
C ARG A 199 27.74 -30.16 15.32
N CYS A 200 28.60 -30.13 14.29
CA CYS A 200 30.03 -30.24 14.48
C CYS A 200 30.59 -29.04 15.27
N GLU A 201 31.11 -29.28 16.48
CA GLU A 201 31.70 -28.24 17.34
C GLU A 201 32.96 -27.61 16.73
N GLY A 202 33.73 -28.38 15.93
CA GLY A 202 34.93 -27.90 15.26
C GLY A 202 34.66 -27.11 13.96
N SER A 203 33.41 -27.00 13.51
CA SER A 203 33.07 -26.24 12.30
C SER A 203 33.04 -24.74 12.58
N ALA A 204 33.73 -23.97 11.75
CA ALA A 204 33.73 -22.51 11.84
C ALA A 204 32.30 -21.93 11.69
N CYS A 205 31.99 -20.86 12.42
CA CYS A 205 30.67 -20.20 12.35
C CYS A 205 30.28 -19.81 10.91
N SER A 206 31.25 -19.37 10.10
CA SER A 206 30.99 -19.04 8.68
C SER A 206 30.53 -20.22 7.81
N VAL A 207 30.79 -21.47 8.22
CA VAL A 207 30.27 -22.68 7.56
C VAL A 207 28.85 -22.95 8.04
N LYS A 208 28.59 -22.85 9.34
CA LYS A 208 27.25 -23.00 9.93
C LYS A 208 26.28 -21.96 9.39
N GLU A 209 26.70 -20.70 9.26
CA GLU A 209 25.89 -19.65 8.65
C GLU A 209 25.45 -20.00 7.22
N ARG A 210 26.37 -20.52 6.39
CA ARG A 210 26.02 -20.90 5.01
C ARG A 210 25.12 -22.12 4.96
N ALA A 211 25.29 -23.07 5.89
CA ALA A 211 24.40 -24.21 6.03
C ALA A 211 22.98 -23.77 6.43
N LEU A 212 22.85 -22.78 7.33
CA LEU A 212 21.58 -22.16 7.70
C LEU A 212 20.94 -21.45 6.50
N ARG A 213 21.67 -20.60 5.77
CA ARG A 213 21.13 -19.89 4.59
C ARG A 213 20.65 -20.84 3.48
N CYS A 214 21.25 -22.02 3.38
CA CYS A 214 20.82 -23.04 2.43
C CYS A 214 19.39 -23.53 2.75
N LEU A 215 19.05 -23.75 4.02
CA LEU A 215 17.82 -24.45 4.40
C LEU A 215 16.51 -23.84 3.82
N PRO A 216 16.19 -22.54 3.99
CA PRO A 216 14.95 -21.96 3.47
C PRO A 216 14.79 -22.12 1.96
N SER A 217 15.88 -21.93 1.22
CA SER A 217 15.88 -22.00 -0.26
C SER A 217 15.43 -23.37 -0.76
N TRP A 218 15.80 -24.44 -0.05
CA TRP A 218 15.41 -25.81 -0.39
C TRP A 218 13.99 -26.15 0.07
N LEU A 219 13.57 -25.70 1.26
CA LEU A 219 12.21 -25.93 1.72
C LEU A 219 11.16 -25.25 0.82
N ALA A 220 11.49 -24.10 0.25
CA ALA A 220 10.66 -23.42 -0.74
C ALA A 220 10.48 -24.20 -2.06
N LEU A 221 11.23 -25.30 -2.29
CA LEU A 221 10.98 -26.25 -3.38
C LEU A 221 9.88 -27.28 -3.06
N GLY A 222 9.29 -27.25 -1.86
CA GLY A 222 8.23 -28.18 -1.46
C GLY A 222 8.76 -29.50 -0.88
N VAL A 223 9.88 -29.43 -0.17
CA VAL A 223 10.41 -30.56 0.62
C VAL A 223 9.50 -30.79 1.84
N ASP A 224 9.27 -32.05 2.20
CA ASP A 224 8.42 -32.41 3.34
C ASP A 224 9.06 -32.01 4.67
N LEU A 225 8.25 -31.51 5.61
CA LEU A 225 8.72 -31.13 6.94
C LEU A 225 9.21 -32.35 7.74
N GLY A 226 8.63 -33.53 7.54
CA GLY A 226 9.06 -34.75 8.23
C GLY A 226 10.51 -35.14 7.92
N GLU A 227 10.98 -34.88 6.70
CA GLU A 227 12.38 -35.11 6.31
C GLU A 227 13.33 -34.01 6.83
N SER A 228 12.78 -32.86 7.23
CA SER A 228 13.52 -31.65 7.58
C SER A 228 13.45 -31.30 9.08
N GLU A 229 12.62 -32.00 9.85
CA GLU A 229 12.41 -31.78 11.29
C GLU A 229 13.74 -31.72 12.05
N GLY A 230 14.63 -32.68 11.78
CA GLY A 230 15.91 -32.76 12.47
C GLY A 230 16.84 -31.56 12.22
N VAL A 231 16.90 -31.04 10.99
CA VAL A 231 17.76 -29.88 10.66
C VAL A 231 17.18 -28.57 11.21
N LEU A 232 15.85 -28.46 11.30
CA LEU A 232 15.19 -27.32 11.93
C LEU A 232 15.41 -27.30 13.45
N GLN A 233 15.34 -28.46 14.12
CA GLN A 233 15.69 -28.58 15.54
C GLN A 233 17.15 -28.20 15.80
N ASP A 234 18.07 -28.66 14.95
CA ASP A 234 19.48 -28.31 15.02
C ASP A 234 19.70 -26.78 14.82
N SER A 235 18.90 -26.16 13.93
CA SER A 235 18.93 -24.71 13.69
C SER A 235 18.40 -23.91 14.90
N LEU A 236 17.31 -24.35 15.53
CA LEU A 236 16.78 -23.74 16.76
C LEU A 236 17.80 -23.78 17.91
N ALA A 237 18.57 -24.87 18.04
CA ALA A 237 19.60 -24.98 19.05
C ALA A 237 20.71 -23.94 18.89
N LEU A 238 20.98 -23.48 17.66
CA LEU A 238 21.98 -22.46 17.35
C LEU A 238 21.55 -21.04 17.73
N LEU A 239 20.27 -20.79 18.05
CA LEU A 239 19.82 -19.50 18.61
C LEU A 239 20.47 -19.15 19.96
N LYS A 240 21.13 -20.12 20.61
CA LYS A 240 21.91 -19.90 21.84
C LYS A 240 23.33 -19.39 21.55
N VAL A 241 23.76 -19.38 20.28
CA VAL A 241 25.09 -18.95 19.83
C VAL A 241 24.97 -17.52 19.26
N PRO A 242 25.48 -16.49 19.96
CA PRO A 242 25.28 -15.09 19.55
C PRO A 242 25.75 -14.79 18.12
N GLU A 243 26.89 -15.33 17.70
CA GLU A 243 27.46 -15.12 16.36
C GLU A 243 26.56 -15.66 15.22
N LEU A 244 25.69 -16.62 15.51
CA LEU A 244 24.82 -17.26 14.54
C LEU A 244 23.36 -16.83 14.66
N PHE A 245 23.02 -16.00 15.66
CA PHE A 245 21.64 -15.72 16.04
C PHE A 245 20.81 -15.19 14.87
N ASP A 246 21.25 -14.11 14.21
CA ASP A 246 20.50 -13.49 13.11
C ASP A 246 20.32 -14.44 11.94
N THR A 247 21.39 -15.14 11.55
CA THR A 247 21.34 -16.08 10.42
C THR A 247 20.45 -17.28 10.75
N ALA A 248 20.44 -17.74 12.00
CA ALA A 248 19.55 -18.79 12.46
C ALA A 248 18.08 -18.31 12.49
N VAL A 249 17.80 -17.11 12.99
CA VAL A 249 16.45 -16.51 12.95
C VAL A 249 15.94 -16.41 11.52
N GLU A 250 16.70 -15.82 10.60
CA GLU A 250 16.30 -15.72 9.18
C GLU A 250 16.05 -17.09 8.57
N SER A 251 16.93 -18.06 8.84
CA SER A 251 16.77 -19.43 8.36
C SER A 251 15.52 -20.10 8.93
N ILE A 252 15.24 -19.95 10.22
CA ILE A 252 14.10 -20.59 10.86
C ILE A 252 12.80 -19.94 10.40
N VAL A 253 12.74 -18.61 10.38
CA VAL A 253 11.57 -17.86 9.91
C VAL A 253 11.29 -18.19 8.45
N GLY A 254 12.29 -18.08 7.56
CA GLY A 254 12.12 -18.43 6.14
C GLY A 254 11.70 -19.88 5.92
N SER A 255 12.08 -20.79 6.82
CA SER A 255 11.62 -22.17 6.80
C SER A 255 10.16 -22.30 7.25
N LEU A 256 9.81 -21.73 8.41
CA LEU A 256 8.47 -21.75 9.00
C LEU A 256 7.42 -21.03 8.12
N SER A 257 7.83 -20.06 7.30
CA SER A 257 6.91 -19.33 6.43
C SER A 257 6.48 -20.11 5.16
N VAL A 258 6.91 -21.37 4.99
CA VAL A 258 6.50 -22.21 3.85
C VAL A 258 5.09 -22.80 4.08
N PRO A 259 4.06 -22.46 3.28
CA PRO A 259 2.66 -22.83 3.58
C PRO A 259 2.33 -24.33 3.50
N ASP A 260 3.14 -25.13 2.81
CA ASP A 260 2.82 -26.53 2.44
C ASP A 260 2.94 -27.56 3.58
N TRP A 261 3.17 -27.14 4.83
CA TRP A 261 3.38 -28.04 5.97
C TRP A 261 2.13 -28.74 6.48
N GLN A 262 0.96 -28.46 5.90
CA GLN A 262 -0.30 -29.14 6.20
C GLN A 262 -0.22 -30.66 6.04
N ARG A 263 0.72 -31.16 5.22
CA ARG A 263 0.92 -32.60 4.97
C ARG A 263 1.65 -33.33 6.10
N SER A 264 2.36 -32.61 6.97
CA SER A 264 3.25 -33.18 7.99
C SER A 264 2.91 -32.63 9.39
N VAL A 265 1.63 -32.70 9.75
CA VAL A 265 1.10 -32.14 11.02
C VAL A 265 1.85 -32.68 12.24
N ASP A 266 2.21 -33.96 12.27
CA ASP A 266 2.94 -34.56 13.39
C ASP A 266 4.30 -33.90 13.63
N SER A 267 5.05 -33.60 12.57
CA SER A 267 6.33 -32.89 12.68
C SER A 267 6.15 -31.44 13.11
N LEU A 268 5.09 -30.77 12.66
CA LEU A 268 4.74 -29.44 13.16
C LEU A 268 4.46 -29.45 14.67
N LEU A 269 3.72 -30.46 15.14
CA LEU A 269 3.44 -30.66 16.57
C LEU A 269 4.71 -30.96 17.38
N ASN A 270 5.69 -31.68 16.81
CA ASN A 270 6.99 -31.92 17.44
C ASN A 270 7.88 -30.66 17.49
N MET A 271 7.73 -29.73 16.54
CA MET A 271 8.46 -28.46 16.52
C MET A 271 7.96 -27.48 17.57
N LEU A 272 6.68 -27.55 17.93
CA LEU A 272 6.04 -26.64 18.87
C LEU A 272 6.73 -26.58 20.25
N PRO A 273 7.03 -27.71 20.94
CA PRO A 273 7.83 -27.70 22.16
C PRO A 273 9.19 -27.02 22.00
N CYS A 274 9.90 -27.26 20.89
CA CYS A 274 11.22 -26.69 20.65
C CYS A 274 11.19 -25.15 20.55
N VAL A 275 10.14 -24.58 19.96
CA VAL A 275 9.93 -23.13 19.93
C VAL A 275 9.56 -22.60 21.30
N LEU A 276 8.72 -23.32 22.06
CA LEU A 276 8.33 -22.92 23.42
C LEU A 276 9.51 -22.90 24.40
N GLU A 277 10.57 -23.69 24.20
CA GLU A 277 11.80 -23.62 24.99
C GLU A 277 12.50 -22.25 24.92
N LEU A 278 12.24 -21.45 23.87
CA LEU A 278 12.79 -20.10 23.73
C LEU A 278 12.15 -19.09 24.70
N GLN A 279 11.06 -19.46 25.40
CA GLN A 279 10.36 -18.56 26.33
C GLN A 279 11.28 -17.99 27.41
N GLU A 280 12.20 -18.80 27.96
CA GLU A 280 13.15 -18.32 28.97
C GLU A 280 14.23 -17.40 28.39
N GLN A 281 14.64 -17.63 27.14
CA GLN A 281 15.58 -16.74 26.44
C GLN A 281 14.92 -15.40 26.11
N LEU A 282 13.66 -15.41 25.66
CA LEU A 282 12.87 -14.20 25.44
C LEU A 282 12.73 -13.37 26.72
N LYS A 283 12.37 -14.00 27.85
CA LYS A 283 12.24 -13.31 29.14
C LYS A 283 13.55 -12.65 29.56
N ARG A 284 14.69 -13.33 29.40
CA ARG A 284 16.02 -12.76 29.71
C ARG A 284 16.34 -11.59 28.80
N ALA A 285 16.15 -11.74 27.48
CA ALA A 285 16.38 -10.67 26.52
C ALA A 285 15.57 -9.41 26.85
N VAL A 286 14.30 -9.56 27.22
CA VAL A 286 13.44 -8.44 27.65
C VAL A 286 13.95 -7.80 28.95
N GLN A 287 14.41 -8.59 29.92
CA GLN A 287 14.98 -8.07 31.18
C GLN A 287 16.28 -7.30 30.94
N ASP A 288 17.12 -7.80 30.04
CA ASP A 288 18.42 -7.21 29.68
C ASP A 288 18.29 -6.07 28.66
N ARG A 289 17.07 -5.79 28.17
CA ARG A 289 16.76 -4.81 27.11
C ARG A 289 17.49 -5.09 25.79
N ASP A 290 17.71 -6.37 25.50
CA ASP A 290 18.24 -6.85 24.23
C ASP A 290 17.11 -6.92 23.19
N MET A 291 16.97 -5.82 22.44
CA MET A 291 15.94 -5.69 21.41
C MET A 291 16.15 -6.69 20.27
N GLU A 292 17.39 -6.94 19.86
CA GLU A 292 17.73 -7.82 18.74
C GLU A 292 17.31 -9.26 19.04
N THR A 293 17.67 -9.78 20.21
CA THR A 293 17.27 -11.12 20.63
C THR A 293 15.76 -11.24 20.81
N SER A 294 15.12 -10.26 21.46
CA SER A 294 13.66 -10.29 21.67
C SER A 294 12.88 -10.23 20.35
N HIS A 295 13.35 -9.42 19.40
CA HIS A 295 12.78 -9.27 18.07
C HIS A 295 12.96 -10.53 17.24
N GLY A 296 14.17 -11.10 17.23
CA GLY A 296 14.44 -12.34 16.51
C GLY A 296 13.60 -13.52 17.00
N ILE A 297 13.48 -13.70 18.32
CA ILE A 297 12.61 -14.74 18.89
C ILE A 297 11.14 -14.46 18.57
N CYS A 298 10.69 -13.20 18.66
CA CYS A 298 9.32 -12.83 18.30
C CYS A 298 8.99 -13.23 16.86
N ARG A 299 9.90 -12.98 15.90
CA ARG A 299 9.71 -13.39 14.50
C ARG A 299 9.56 -14.90 14.35
N VAL A 300 10.36 -15.70 15.04
CA VAL A 300 10.25 -17.18 15.00
C VAL A 300 8.89 -17.65 15.51
N VAL A 301 8.45 -17.11 16.65
CA VAL A 301 7.18 -17.50 17.28
C VAL A 301 5.99 -17.08 16.43
N VAL A 302 6.01 -15.85 15.89
CA VAL A 302 4.96 -15.34 14.99
C VAL A 302 4.93 -16.13 13.69
N ALA A 303 6.08 -16.44 13.08
CA ALA A 303 6.13 -17.22 11.83
C ALA A 303 5.46 -18.60 11.99
N LEU A 304 5.69 -19.29 13.10
CA LEU A 304 5.01 -20.56 13.41
C LEU A 304 3.51 -20.35 13.65
N GLY A 305 3.17 -19.35 14.46
CA GLY A 305 1.80 -19.08 14.88
C GLY A 305 0.91 -18.64 13.72
N GLU A 306 1.38 -17.71 12.89
CA GLU A 306 0.61 -17.09 11.80
C GLU A 306 0.49 -18.01 10.59
N THR A 307 1.58 -18.63 10.14
CA THR A 307 1.58 -19.48 8.93
C THR A 307 0.76 -20.76 9.12
N HIS A 308 0.75 -21.31 10.34
CA HIS A 308 0.14 -22.62 10.62
C HIS A 308 -1.00 -22.56 11.65
N CYS A 309 -1.55 -21.38 11.92
CA CYS A 309 -2.63 -21.15 12.90
C CYS A 309 -3.78 -22.15 12.71
N ARG A 310 -4.37 -22.18 11.52
CA ARG A 310 -5.46 -23.11 11.16
C ARG A 310 -5.11 -24.57 11.42
N THR A 311 -3.96 -25.02 10.95
CA THR A 311 -3.53 -26.42 11.09
C THR A 311 -3.37 -26.81 12.55
N LEU A 312 -2.82 -25.93 13.38
CA LEU A 312 -2.67 -26.16 14.82
C LEU A 312 -4.02 -26.15 15.56
N LEU A 313 -4.94 -25.27 15.17
CA LEU A 313 -6.32 -25.23 15.70
C LEU A 313 -7.13 -26.48 15.33
N GLU A 314 -6.87 -27.10 14.18
CA GLU A 314 -7.56 -28.32 13.80
C GLU A 314 -7.22 -29.52 14.70
N GLN A 315 -6.03 -29.51 15.31
CA GLN A 315 -5.51 -30.53 16.22
C GLN A 315 -5.94 -30.29 17.67
N ILE A 316 -7.24 -30.45 17.95
CA ILE A 316 -7.81 -30.22 19.30
C ILE A 316 -7.06 -30.99 20.39
N GLY A 317 -6.57 -32.20 20.12
CA GLY A 317 -5.81 -32.99 21.11
C GLY A 317 -4.56 -32.29 21.66
N HIS A 318 -4.00 -31.33 20.92
CA HIS A 318 -2.79 -30.58 21.25
C HIS A 318 -3.06 -29.10 21.58
N TRP A 319 -4.31 -28.73 21.91
CA TRP A 319 -4.71 -27.35 22.16
C TRP A 319 -3.86 -26.63 23.21
N GLN A 320 -3.33 -27.35 24.21
CA GLN A 320 -2.49 -26.78 25.27
C GLN A 320 -1.16 -26.24 24.75
N GLY A 321 -0.54 -26.93 23.79
CA GLY A 321 0.71 -26.47 23.18
C GLY A 321 0.46 -25.19 22.38
N PHE A 322 -0.62 -25.15 21.60
CA PHE A 322 -0.98 -23.95 20.84
C PHE A 322 -1.36 -22.78 21.75
N GLN A 323 -2.07 -23.06 22.86
CA GLN A 323 -2.37 -22.04 23.87
C GLN A 323 -1.08 -21.45 24.48
N ALA A 324 -0.07 -22.29 24.75
CA ALA A 324 1.23 -21.82 25.25
C ALA A 324 1.93 -20.91 24.22
N LEU A 325 1.83 -21.25 22.92
CA LEU A 325 2.35 -20.41 21.83
C LEU A 325 1.65 -19.06 21.78
N VAL A 326 0.32 -19.03 21.83
CA VAL A 326 -0.49 -17.81 21.90
C VAL A 326 -0.09 -16.97 23.11
N GLY A 327 0.14 -17.59 24.27
CA GLY A 327 0.63 -16.90 25.47
C GLY A 327 2.03 -16.30 25.32
N MET A 328 2.91 -16.97 24.56
CA MET A 328 4.23 -16.43 24.22
C MET A 328 4.11 -15.24 23.25
N ILE A 329 3.23 -15.30 22.25
CA ILE A 329 2.95 -14.18 21.34
C ILE A 329 2.38 -12.98 22.12
N LEU A 330 1.45 -13.22 23.04
CA LEU A 330 0.94 -12.16 23.92
C LEU A 330 2.04 -11.53 24.78
N SER A 331 3.02 -12.32 25.22
CA SER A 331 4.19 -11.80 25.94
C SER A 331 5.04 -10.91 25.03
N CYS A 332 5.15 -11.21 23.74
CA CYS A 332 5.81 -10.35 22.75
C CYS A 332 5.02 -9.05 22.49
N THR A 333 3.68 -9.12 22.39
CA THR A 333 2.84 -7.91 22.27
C THR A 333 2.98 -7.02 23.51
N ALA A 334 3.10 -7.64 24.69
CA ALA A 334 3.19 -6.97 25.98
C ALA A 334 4.62 -6.63 26.44
N ILE A 335 5.61 -6.63 25.53
CA ILE A 335 6.98 -6.23 25.90
C ILE A 335 6.96 -4.82 26.50
N PRO A 336 7.57 -4.63 27.70
CA PRO A 336 7.61 -3.34 28.37
C PRO A 336 8.30 -2.25 27.54
N GLY A 337 7.83 -1.01 27.68
CA GLY A 337 8.36 0.14 26.95
C GLY A 337 7.48 0.53 25.77
N HIS A 338 7.89 1.60 25.09
CA HIS A 338 7.16 2.17 23.96
C HIS A 338 7.78 1.76 22.63
N TYR A 339 6.93 1.32 21.70
CA TYR A 339 7.30 1.21 20.30
C TYR A 339 7.50 2.62 19.70
N PRO A 340 8.51 2.86 18.84
CA PRO A 340 9.59 1.94 18.43
C PRO A 340 10.87 2.06 19.29
N VAL A 341 10.89 2.96 20.28
CA VAL A 341 12.13 3.41 20.94
C VAL A 341 12.68 2.40 21.94
N ASP A 342 11.83 1.80 22.75
CA ASP A 342 12.25 0.83 23.77
C ASP A 342 12.17 -0.63 23.26
N GLU A 343 11.34 -0.88 22.25
CA GLU A 343 11.12 -2.20 21.66
C GLU A 343 10.50 -2.09 20.26
N THR A 344 10.76 -3.08 19.40
CA THR A 344 10.25 -3.13 18.02
C THR A 344 9.42 -4.39 17.70
N SER A 345 9.26 -5.28 18.68
CA SER A 345 8.74 -6.64 18.49
C SER A 345 7.22 -6.71 18.55
N SER A 346 6.57 -5.85 19.34
CA SER A 346 5.12 -5.89 19.55
C SER A 346 4.33 -5.71 18.24
N SER A 347 4.85 -4.90 17.31
CA SER A 347 4.28 -4.66 15.96
C SER A 347 4.17 -5.94 15.11
N LEU A 348 5.10 -6.88 15.26
CA LEU A 348 5.11 -8.14 14.51
C LEU A 348 3.94 -9.06 14.87
N THR A 349 3.34 -8.86 16.04
CA THR A 349 2.28 -9.75 16.55
C THR A 349 0.88 -9.40 16.07
N LEU A 350 0.67 -8.21 15.49
CA LEU A 350 -0.67 -7.70 15.18
C LEU A 350 -1.38 -8.54 14.10
N ALA A 351 -0.67 -8.94 13.04
CA ALA A 351 -1.21 -9.79 11.99
C ALA A 351 -1.66 -11.16 12.52
N PHE A 352 -0.89 -11.76 13.44
CA PHE A 352 -1.27 -13.01 14.09
C PHE A 352 -2.61 -12.92 14.82
N TRP A 353 -2.92 -11.81 15.51
CA TRP A 353 -4.19 -11.66 16.23
C TRP A 353 -5.40 -11.64 15.30
N TYR A 354 -5.24 -11.03 14.13
CA TYR A 354 -6.25 -11.09 13.06
C TYR A 354 -6.42 -12.52 12.55
N THR A 355 -5.31 -13.20 12.19
CA THR A 355 -5.33 -14.58 11.70
C THR A 355 -5.97 -15.54 12.70
N LEU A 356 -5.64 -15.41 13.99
CA LEU A 356 -6.23 -16.25 15.04
C LEU A 356 -7.75 -16.06 15.14
N GLN A 357 -8.23 -14.81 15.04
CA GLN A 357 -9.67 -14.55 15.05
C GLN A 357 -10.35 -15.19 13.84
N ASP A 358 -9.86 -14.89 12.62
CA ASP A 358 -10.46 -15.36 11.37
C ASP A 358 -10.47 -16.89 11.28
N ASP A 359 -9.38 -17.53 11.69
CA ASP A 359 -9.29 -18.99 11.75
C ASP A 359 -10.27 -19.59 12.76
N ILE A 360 -10.45 -19.00 13.95
CA ILE A 360 -11.44 -19.48 14.92
C ILE A 360 -12.86 -19.29 14.36
N MET A 361 -13.14 -18.16 13.70
CA MET A 361 -14.45 -17.86 13.12
C MET A 361 -14.83 -18.81 11.97
N SER A 362 -13.85 -19.31 11.23
CA SER A 362 -14.03 -20.23 10.09
C SER A 362 -14.03 -21.72 10.49
N LEU A 363 -13.91 -22.06 11.77
CA LEU A 363 -14.01 -23.46 12.24
C LEU A 363 -15.46 -23.94 12.30
N GLU A 364 -15.62 -25.27 12.36
CA GLU A 364 -16.91 -25.90 12.66
C GLU A 364 -17.42 -25.49 14.05
N THR A 365 -18.75 -25.40 14.22
CA THR A 365 -19.41 -24.82 15.39
C THR A 365 -18.94 -25.40 16.73
N GLU A 366 -18.68 -26.71 16.82
CA GLU A 366 -18.21 -27.35 18.05
C GLU A 366 -16.81 -26.87 18.45
N LYS A 367 -15.87 -26.86 17.50
CA LYS A 367 -14.49 -26.39 17.71
C LYS A 367 -14.46 -24.89 17.98
N GLN A 368 -15.22 -24.13 17.19
CA GLN A 368 -15.38 -22.70 17.34
C GLN A 368 -15.84 -22.35 18.77
N THR A 369 -16.90 -23.00 19.26
CA THR A 369 -17.42 -22.76 20.63
C THR A 369 -16.37 -23.03 21.70
N PHE A 370 -15.62 -24.13 21.57
CA PHE A 370 -14.54 -24.46 22.49
C PHE A 370 -13.43 -23.39 22.50
N TYR A 371 -12.92 -23.03 21.33
CA TYR A 371 -11.83 -22.04 21.22
C TYR A 371 -12.28 -20.63 21.60
N LEU A 372 -13.54 -20.27 21.36
CA LEU A 372 -14.10 -19.01 21.84
C LEU A 372 -14.11 -18.94 23.37
N GLN A 373 -14.54 -20.02 24.04
CA GLN A 373 -14.48 -20.09 25.50
C GLN A 373 -13.05 -19.98 26.03
N LEU A 374 -12.09 -20.60 25.33
CA LEU A 374 -10.69 -20.60 25.71
C LEU A 374 -10.00 -19.24 25.52
N TYR A 375 -10.20 -18.60 24.37
CA TYR A 375 -9.44 -17.41 23.95
C TYR A 375 -10.16 -16.09 24.21
N ARG A 376 -11.48 -16.07 24.48
CA ARG A 376 -12.18 -14.82 24.85
C ARG A 376 -11.51 -14.07 26.02
N PRO A 377 -11.07 -14.72 27.12
CA PRO A 377 -10.31 -14.04 28.17
C PRO A 377 -8.96 -13.50 27.70
N VAL A 378 -8.28 -14.23 26.80
CA VAL A 378 -6.99 -13.83 26.21
C VAL A 378 -7.16 -12.57 25.36
N TYR A 379 -8.23 -12.49 24.56
CA TYR A 379 -8.55 -11.29 23.79
C TYR A 379 -8.89 -10.08 24.68
N PHE A 380 -9.59 -10.28 25.80
CA PHE A 380 -9.78 -9.19 26.77
C PHE A 380 -8.47 -8.71 27.41
N GLN A 381 -7.54 -9.63 27.67
CA GLN A 381 -6.20 -9.28 28.14
C GLN A 381 -5.40 -8.54 27.05
N LEU A 382 -5.50 -8.99 25.80
CA LEU A 382 -4.88 -8.34 24.65
C LEU A 382 -5.37 -6.90 24.50
N VAL A 383 -6.68 -6.62 24.64
CA VAL A 383 -7.20 -5.25 24.64
C VAL A 383 -6.48 -4.39 25.69
N ASP A 384 -6.29 -4.89 26.91
CA ASP A 384 -5.59 -4.13 27.95
C ASP A 384 -4.12 -3.85 27.59
N VAL A 385 -3.45 -4.83 26.97
CA VAL A 385 -2.08 -4.69 26.45
C VAL A 385 -2.03 -3.65 25.33
N LEU A 386 -2.89 -3.76 24.32
CA LEU A 386 -2.90 -2.86 23.16
C LEU A 386 -3.18 -1.41 23.57
N LEU A 387 -4.11 -1.18 24.50
CA LEU A 387 -4.35 0.17 25.04
C LEU A 387 -3.14 0.71 25.79
N HIS A 388 -2.43 -0.16 26.53
CA HIS A 388 -1.19 0.24 27.18
C HIS A 388 -0.07 0.55 26.17
N LYS A 389 0.05 -0.23 25.08
CA LYS A 389 1.03 -0.01 24.02
C LYS A 389 0.71 1.23 23.16
N ALA A 390 -0.56 1.57 23.00
CA ALA A 390 -1.02 2.78 22.30
C ALA A 390 -0.94 4.06 23.15
N ARG A 391 -0.73 3.93 24.47
CA ARG A 391 -0.60 5.05 25.39
C ARG A 391 0.64 5.88 25.05
N PHE A 392 0.46 7.20 24.94
CA PHE A 392 1.60 8.10 24.75
C PHE A 392 2.59 8.03 25.92
N PRO A 393 3.90 8.21 25.66
CA PRO A 393 4.87 8.41 26.71
C PRO A 393 4.68 9.76 27.42
N ASN A 394 5.47 10.00 28.46
CA ASN A 394 5.46 11.29 29.16
C ASN A 394 5.96 12.41 28.22
N GLN A 395 5.53 13.64 28.46
CA GLN A 395 5.82 14.77 27.56
C GLN A 395 7.33 14.98 27.32
N HIS A 396 8.16 14.78 28.36
CA HIS A 396 9.61 14.87 28.25
C HIS A 396 10.17 13.82 27.27
N ASP A 397 9.74 12.57 27.41
CA ASP A 397 10.25 11.46 26.61
C ASP A 397 9.73 11.58 25.17
N TYR A 398 8.45 11.90 24.98
CA TYR A 398 7.88 12.16 23.67
C TYR A 398 8.54 13.32 22.94
N ALA A 399 8.94 14.37 23.67
CA ALA A 399 9.66 15.50 23.09
C ALA A 399 11.06 15.09 22.59
N SER A 400 11.70 14.11 23.25
CA SER A 400 13.03 13.61 22.86
C SER A 400 13.03 12.70 21.63
N TRP A 401 11.87 12.15 21.26
CA TRP A 401 11.73 11.27 20.10
C TRP A 401 11.98 12.01 18.78
N SER A 402 12.60 11.31 17.82
CA SER A 402 12.79 11.83 16.47
C SER A 402 11.47 11.98 15.70
N SER A 403 11.50 12.66 14.55
CA SER A 403 10.33 12.72 13.65
C SER A 403 9.89 11.33 13.20
N ASP A 404 10.87 10.46 12.95
CA ASP A 404 10.64 9.13 12.37
C ASP A 404 10.06 8.20 13.44
N ASP A 405 10.52 8.29 14.69
CA ASP A 405 9.96 7.52 15.82
C ASP A 405 8.50 7.90 16.08
N LYS A 406 8.17 9.19 16.00
CA LYS A 406 6.79 9.68 16.17
C LYS A 406 5.88 9.19 15.05
N GLU A 407 6.37 9.16 13.81
CA GLU A 407 5.61 8.67 12.65
C GLU A 407 5.43 7.14 12.69
N GLN A 408 6.46 6.40 13.11
CA GLN A 408 6.35 4.96 13.37
C GLN A 408 5.33 4.67 14.47
N PHE A 409 5.36 5.40 15.59
CA PHE A 409 4.36 5.27 16.64
C PHE A 409 2.95 5.63 16.17
N ARG A 410 2.80 6.67 15.35
CA ARG A 410 1.51 7.03 14.73
C ARG A 410 0.97 5.89 13.86
N THR A 411 1.82 5.27 13.05
CA THR A 411 1.46 4.14 12.19
C THR A 411 1.11 2.92 13.02
N TYR A 412 1.91 2.60 14.03
CA TYR A 412 1.64 1.53 14.98
C TYR A 412 0.30 1.70 15.72
N ARG A 413 -0.09 2.93 16.07
CA ARG A 413 -1.42 3.19 16.62
C ARG A 413 -2.54 2.94 15.60
N VAL A 414 -2.33 3.19 14.31
CA VAL A 414 -3.30 2.80 13.27
C VAL A 414 -3.43 1.28 13.22
N ASP A 415 -2.32 0.55 13.22
CA ASP A 415 -2.35 -0.93 13.21
C ASP A 415 -3.03 -1.50 14.47
N ILE A 416 -2.83 -0.87 15.64
CA ILE A 416 -3.57 -1.21 16.87
C ILE A 416 -5.07 -0.91 16.71
N SER A 417 -5.43 0.24 16.13
CA SER A 417 -6.84 0.59 15.90
C SER A 417 -7.54 -0.47 15.06
N ASP A 418 -6.89 -0.89 13.97
CA ASP A 418 -7.40 -1.95 13.09
C ASP A 418 -7.53 -3.28 13.84
N THR A 419 -6.53 -3.63 14.66
CA THR A 419 -6.61 -4.82 15.51
C THR A 419 -7.79 -4.71 16.50
N LEU A 420 -7.99 -3.57 17.16
CA LEU A 420 -9.09 -3.36 18.10
C LEU A 420 -10.47 -3.46 17.44
N MET A 421 -10.61 -3.00 16.19
CA MET A 421 -11.85 -3.20 15.40
C MET A 421 -12.15 -4.68 15.23
N CYS A 422 -11.16 -5.47 14.82
CA CYS A 422 -11.30 -6.91 14.67
C CYS A 422 -11.66 -7.58 16.01
N LEU A 423 -11.01 -7.19 17.13
CA LEU A 423 -11.35 -7.70 18.46
C LEU A 423 -12.78 -7.35 18.89
N TYR A 424 -13.33 -6.21 18.46
CA TYR A 424 -14.70 -5.83 18.77
C TYR A 424 -15.73 -6.75 18.11
N GLU A 425 -15.47 -7.25 16.89
CA GLU A 425 -16.36 -8.23 16.24
C GLU A 425 -16.51 -9.51 17.08
N LEU A 426 -15.45 -9.90 17.80
CA LEU A 426 -15.43 -11.08 18.66
C LEU A 426 -16.02 -10.82 20.07
N LEU A 427 -15.62 -9.71 20.68
CA LEU A 427 -15.94 -9.41 22.08
C LEU A 427 -17.31 -8.73 22.21
N GLY A 428 -17.73 -7.98 21.20
CA GLY A 428 -19.00 -7.28 21.12
C GLY A 428 -19.16 -6.19 22.19
N PRO A 429 -20.40 -5.89 22.62
CA PRO A 429 -20.72 -4.79 23.53
C PRO A 429 -20.03 -4.85 24.90
N GLU A 430 -19.57 -6.03 25.34
CA GLU A 430 -18.80 -6.16 26.59
C GLU A 430 -17.49 -5.37 26.54
N LEU A 431 -16.86 -5.25 25.36
CA LEU A 431 -15.67 -4.42 25.19
C LEU A 431 -15.98 -2.93 25.41
N LEU A 432 -17.07 -2.43 24.81
CA LEU A 432 -17.52 -1.04 25.02
C LEU A 432 -17.80 -0.76 26.49
N ARG A 433 -18.50 -1.67 27.18
CA ARG A 433 -18.79 -1.53 28.62
C ARG A 433 -17.51 -1.52 29.45
N LYS A 434 -16.55 -2.40 29.15
CA LYS A 434 -15.23 -2.41 29.82
C LYS A 434 -14.49 -1.08 29.66
N LEU A 435 -14.46 -0.52 28.45
CA LEU A 435 -13.84 0.78 28.20
C LEU A 435 -14.56 1.91 28.95
N TYR A 436 -15.90 1.88 28.96
CA TYR A 436 -16.73 2.86 29.63
C TYR A 436 -16.52 2.84 31.14
N ASP A 437 -16.55 1.67 31.75
CA ASP A 437 -16.35 1.51 33.20
C ASP A 437 -14.96 2.01 33.60
N LYS A 438 -13.92 1.68 32.82
CA LYS A 438 -12.56 2.18 33.05
C LYS A 438 -12.50 3.70 32.95
N LEU A 439 -13.06 4.29 31.91
CA LEU A 439 -13.05 5.74 31.71
C LEU A 439 -13.85 6.47 32.80
N GLY A 440 -15.03 5.95 33.14
CA GLY A 440 -15.88 6.48 34.20
C GLY A 440 -15.18 6.47 35.56
N VAL A 441 -14.51 5.37 35.92
CA VAL A 441 -13.70 5.29 37.16
C VAL A 441 -12.56 6.30 37.15
N LEU A 442 -11.85 6.47 36.03
CA LEU A 442 -10.77 7.46 35.92
C LEU A 442 -11.24 8.90 36.13
N LEU A 443 -12.42 9.24 35.60
CA LEU A 443 -12.95 10.62 35.63
C LEU A 443 -13.71 10.96 36.93
N THR A 444 -14.30 9.98 37.61
CA THR A 444 -15.20 10.23 38.76
C THR A 444 -14.59 9.89 40.12
N ASP A 445 -13.51 9.09 40.18
CA ASP A 445 -12.86 8.72 41.44
C ASP A 445 -12.05 9.89 42.03
N ALA A 446 -12.73 10.70 42.85
CA ALA A 446 -12.14 11.86 43.52
C ALA A 446 -10.94 11.53 44.41
N THR A 447 -10.81 10.29 44.91
CA THR A 447 -9.70 9.86 45.77
C THR A 447 -8.38 9.70 45.03
N ARG A 448 -8.43 9.57 43.69
CA ARG A 448 -7.26 9.39 42.81
C ARG A 448 -7.04 10.55 41.83
N SER A 449 -7.77 11.65 42.00
CA SER A 449 -7.75 12.85 41.14
C SER A 449 -6.35 13.46 40.90
N HIS A 450 -5.36 13.16 41.73
CA HIS A 450 -3.96 13.61 41.56
C HIS A 450 -3.02 12.60 40.86
N SER A 451 -3.51 11.43 40.43
CA SER A 451 -2.66 10.32 39.95
C SER A 451 -2.83 9.97 38.47
N TYR A 452 -3.78 10.54 37.75
CA TYR A 452 -4.07 10.13 36.37
C TYR A 452 -3.48 11.10 35.34
N SER A 453 -2.86 10.51 34.33
CA SER A 453 -2.21 11.24 33.25
C SER A 453 -3.18 11.41 32.08
N TRP A 454 -3.12 12.52 31.35
CA TRP A 454 -3.98 12.72 30.17
C TRP A 454 -3.81 11.60 29.14
N GLN A 455 -2.63 10.94 29.14
CA GLN A 455 -2.31 9.79 28.31
C GLN A 455 -3.19 8.56 28.63
N ASP A 456 -3.57 8.36 29.89
CA ASP A 456 -4.45 7.22 30.26
C ASP A 456 -5.88 7.45 29.75
N ILE A 457 -6.37 8.68 29.89
CA ILE A 457 -7.69 9.09 29.37
C ILE A 457 -7.69 9.00 27.84
N GLU A 458 -6.63 9.51 27.21
CA GLU A 458 -6.46 9.50 25.76
C GLU A 458 -6.41 8.08 25.21
N ALA A 459 -5.67 7.15 25.84
CA ALA A 459 -5.59 5.77 25.39
C ALA A 459 -6.95 5.05 25.42
N LEU A 460 -7.77 5.29 26.45
CA LEU A 460 -9.12 4.73 26.53
C LEU A 460 -10.05 5.35 25.47
N LEU A 461 -9.99 6.66 25.26
CA LEU A 461 -10.75 7.33 24.20
C LEU A 461 -10.32 6.87 22.81
N PHE A 462 -9.03 6.65 22.59
CA PHE A 462 -8.50 6.06 21.37
C PHE A 462 -9.06 4.65 21.14
N GLY A 463 -9.16 3.83 22.20
CA GLY A 463 -9.83 2.54 22.13
C GLY A 463 -11.29 2.65 21.70
N PHE A 464 -12.04 3.60 22.25
CA PHE A 464 -13.41 3.90 21.82
C PHE A 464 -13.47 4.40 20.37
N GLN A 465 -12.61 5.33 20.01
CA GLN A 465 -12.52 5.88 18.66
C GLN A 465 -12.30 4.76 17.63
N SER A 466 -11.40 3.83 17.94
CA SER A 466 -11.02 2.73 17.06
C SER A 466 -12.23 1.86 16.70
N ILE A 467 -13.13 1.61 17.65
CA ILE A 467 -14.27 0.69 17.46
C ILE A 467 -15.60 1.40 17.15
N ALA A 468 -15.65 2.73 17.25
CA ALA A 468 -16.89 3.52 17.18
C ALA A 468 -17.66 3.34 15.86
N ASP A 469 -16.95 3.24 14.73
CA ASP A 469 -17.55 3.07 13.40
C ASP A 469 -18.11 1.64 13.18
N THR A 470 -17.76 0.67 14.03
CA THR A 470 -18.21 -0.73 13.95
C THR A 470 -19.39 -1.03 14.89
N VAL A 471 -19.75 -0.10 15.78
CA VAL A 471 -20.83 -0.31 16.76
C VAL A 471 -22.19 -0.29 16.06
N ASP A 472 -23.00 -1.34 16.28
CA ASP A 472 -24.39 -1.39 15.80
C ASP A 472 -25.21 -0.24 16.39
N VAL A 473 -25.85 0.55 15.52
CA VAL A 473 -26.66 1.72 15.89
C VAL A 473 -27.86 1.35 16.77
N GLY A 474 -28.35 0.10 16.66
CA GLY A 474 -29.43 -0.42 17.51
C GLY A 474 -29.02 -0.75 18.94
N TYR A 475 -27.72 -0.81 19.24
CA TYR A 475 -27.18 -1.27 20.52
C TYR A 475 -26.15 -0.27 21.08
N SER A 476 -26.58 0.68 21.91
CA SER A 476 -25.66 1.21 22.93
C SER A 476 -26.33 1.97 24.08
N ASP A 477 -26.45 1.30 25.22
CA ASP A 477 -26.60 1.95 26.52
C ASP A 477 -25.34 2.75 26.92
N VAL A 478 -24.20 2.45 26.30
CA VAL A 478 -22.88 3.00 26.64
C VAL A 478 -22.59 4.34 25.94
N ILE A 479 -22.90 4.50 24.66
CA ILE A 479 -22.58 5.73 23.91
C ILE A 479 -23.18 7.01 24.54
N PRO A 480 -24.46 7.05 24.97
CA PRO A 480 -25.00 8.21 25.67
C PRO A 480 -24.19 8.56 26.93
N GLY A 481 -23.79 7.54 27.70
CA GLY A 481 -22.94 7.70 28.88
C GLY A 481 -21.57 8.25 28.51
N LEU A 482 -20.93 7.72 27.47
CA LEU A 482 -19.64 8.20 26.97
C LEU A 482 -19.70 9.69 26.59
N ILE A 483 -20.72 10.09 25.81
CA ILE A 483 -20.91 11.50 25.44
C ILE A 483 -21.11 12.37 26.70
N GLY A 484 -21.80 11.85 27.72
CA GLY A 484 -21.94 12.51 29.01
C GLY A 484 -20.64 12.64 29.82
N LEU A 485 -19.66 11.75 29.61
CA LEU A 485 -18.35 11.79 30.27
C LEU A 485 -17.37 12.77 29.58
N ILE A 486 -17.48 12.98 28.26
CA ILE A 486 -16.55 13.85 27.52
C ILE A 486 -16.41 15.26 28.11
N PRO A 487 -17.50 15.96 28.51
CA PRO A 487 -17.39 17.28 29.15
C PRO A 487 -16.62 17.30 30.48
N LEU A 488 -16.46 16.15 31.15
CA LEU A 488 -15.70 16.03 32.39
C LEU A 488 -14.18 15.94 32.14
N ILE A 489 -13.77 15.77 30.88
CA ILE A 489 -12.37 15.62 30.51
C ILE A 489 -11.68 16.99 30.50
N SER A 490 -10.67 17.15 31.35
CA SER A 490 -9.78 18.31 31.32
C SER A 490 -8.80 18.18 30.15
N VAL A 491 -9.13 18.83 29.04
CA VAL A 491 -8.28 18.85 27.84
C VAL A 491 -7.03 19.68 28.12
N THR A 492 -5.95 18.98 28.46
CA THR A 492 -4.65 19.56 28.87
C THR A 492 -3.56 19.41 27.80
N SER A 493 -3.85 18.68 26.73
CA SER A 493 -2.92 18.33 25.66
C SER A 493 -3.63 18.34 24.31
N VAL A 494 -2.91 18.71 23.25
CA VAL A 494 -3.43 18.73 21.86
C VAL A 494 -3.85 17.32 21.46
N GLN A 495 -3.02 16.29 21.72
CA GLN A 495 -3.31 14.90 21.36
C GLN A 495 -4.64 14.41 21.96
N LEU A 496 -4.92 14.76 23.22
CA LEU A 496 -6.19 14.41 23.86
C LEU A 496 -7.37 15.13 23.18
N ALA A 497 -7.20 16.42 22.84
CA ALA A 497 -8.21 17.18 22.12
C ALA A 497 -8.51 16.59 20.73
N GLU A 498 -7.46 16.18 20.00
CA GLU A 498 -7.59 15.52 18.70
C GLU A 498 -8.39 14.22 18.83
N THR A 499 -8.04 13.36 19.79
CA THR A 499 -8.73 12.08 20.03
C THR A 499 -10.19 12.32 20.40
N VAL A 500 -10.51 13.31 21.26
CA VAL A 500 -11.91 13.67 21.57
C VAL A 500 -12.67 14.07 20.30
N MET A 501 -12.10 14.95 19.48
CA MET A 501 -12.74 15.39 18.22
C MET A 501 -12.98 14.22 17.27
N LEU A 502 -12.00 13.33 17.11
CA LEU A 502 -12.11 12.15 16.26
C LEU A 502 -13.15 11.16 16.79
N THR A 503 -13.17 10.88 18.10
CA THR A 503 -14.21 10.03 18.72
C THR A 503 -15.61 10.60 18.43
N LEU A 504 -15.81 11.90 18.64
CA LEU A 504 -17.10 12.55 18.36
C LEU A 504 -17.49 12.49 16.88
N GLY A 505 -16.51 12.64 15.99
CA GLY A 505 -16.71 12.47 14.55
C GLY A 505 -17.10 11.05 14.14
N SER A 506 -16.51 10.03 14.76
CA SER A 506 -16.87 8.62 14.52
C SER A 506 -18.28 8.28 14.98
N LEU A 507 -18.80 8.96 16.02
CA LEU A 507 -20.17 8.77 16.49
C LEU A 507 -21.26 9.43 15.60
N ALA A 508 -20.90 10.03 14.46
CA ALA A 508 -21.83 10.80 13.63
C ALA A 508 -23.04 9.99 13.12
N GLU A 509 -22.85 8.72 12.73
CA GLU A 509 -23.95 7.86 12.29
C GLU A 509 -24.91 7.56 13.45
N TRP A 510 -24.37 7.24 14.64
CA TRP A 510 -25.18 7.03 15.84
C TRP A 510 -25.95 8.30 16.27
N LEU A 511 -25.34 9.48 16.12
CA LEU A 511 -25.99 10.77 16.40
C LEU A 511 -27.16 11.07 15.46
N ALA A 512 -27.15 10.57 14.22
CA ALA A 512 -28.25 10.72 13.28
C ALA A 512 -29.54 10.10 13.84
N ASP A 513 -29.42 8.93 14.50
CA ASP A 513 -30.54 8.22 15.13
C ASP A 513 -30.87 8.71 16.55
N HIS A 514 -29.98 9.50 17.16
CA HIS A 514 -30.13 10.03 18.53
C HIS A 514 -29.95 11.56 18.60
N PRO A 515 -30.87 12.34 18.01
CA PRO A 515 -30.65 13.76 17.72
C PRO A 515 -30.55 14.63 18.98
N VAL A 516 -31.10 14.14 20.09
CA VAL A 516 -31.06 14.80 21.41
C VAL A 516 -29.63 15.04 21.90
N MET A 517 -28.66 14.23 21.44
CA MET A 517 -27.25 14.34 21.84
C MET A 517 -26.43 15.30 20.95
N VAL A 518 -26.96 15.69 19.78
CA VAL A 518 -26.26 16.58 18.83
C VAL A 518 -25.85 17.93 19.44
N PRO A 519 -26.69 18.64 20.22
CA PRO A 519 -26.29 19.91 20.83
C PRO A 519 -25.06 19.75 21.73
N SER A 520 -25.01 18.68 22.54
CA SER A 520 -23.90 18.41 23.45
C SER A 520 -22.58 18.21 22.71
N VAL A 521 -22.62 17.57 21.54
CA VAL A 521 -21.44 17.36 20.69
C VAL A 521 -21.02 18.66 20.00
N LEU A 522 -21.98 19.42 19.44
CA LEU A 522 -21.70 20.69 18.75
C LEU A 522 -21.09 21.74 19.69
N CYS A 523 -21.48 21.76 20.97
CA CYS A 523 -20.89 22.64 21.99
C CYS A 523 -19.38 22.43 22.17
N ILE A 524 -18.84 21.27 21.77
CA ILE A 524 -17.41 20.95 21.87
C ILE A 524 -16.73 21.13 20.51
N VAL A 525 -17.35 20.69 19.43
CA VAL A 525 -16.76 20.72 18.07
C VAL A 525 -16.66 22.15 17.52
N LEU A 526 -17.67 23.00 17.71
CA LEU A 526 -17.68 24.35 17.11
C LEU A 526 -16.57 25.26 17.68
N PRO A 527 -16.34 25.33 19.00
CA PRO A 527 -15.21 26.09 19.53
C PRO A 527 -13.85 25.62 19.01
N ALA A 528 -13.67 24.31 18.79
CA ALA A 528 -12.41 23.73 18.30
C ALA A 528 -12.04 24.19 16.88
N LEU A 529 -13.00 24.66 16.06
CA LEU A 529 -12.73 25.24 14.74
C LEU A 529 -11.92 26.55 14.82
N SER A 530 -11.92 27.21 15.98
CA SER A 530 -11.10 28.41 16.19
C SER A 530 -9.64 28.10 16.50
N ASP A 531 -9.29 26.82 16.69
CA ASP A 531 -7.93 26.37 16.99
C ASP A 531 -7.25 25.82 15.72
N ALA A 532 -6.09 26.40 15.38
CA ALA A 532 -5.32 25.99 14.21
C ALA A 532 -4.66 24.62 14.41
N ASP A 533 -4.32 24.25 15.64
CA ASP A 533 -3.69 22.97 15.95
C ASP A 533 -4.70 21.82 15.83
N LEU A 534 -5.99 22.09 16.03
CA LEU A 534 -7.10 21.12 15.89
C LEU A 534 -7.78 21.16 14.52
N SER A 535 -7.18 21.83 13.53
CA SER A 535 -7.81 22.07 12.23
C SER A 535 -8.27 20.80 11.52
N VAL A 536 -7.45 19.75 11.47
CA VAL A 536 -7.78 18.49 10.80
C VAL A 536 -8.92 17.75 11.51
N PRO A 537 -8.81 17.41 12.81
CA PRO A 537 -9.84 16.62 13.48
C PRO A 537 -11.16 17.38 13.68
N ALA A 538 -11.12 18.69 13.99
CA ALA A 538 -12.35 19.48 14.20
C ALA A 538 -13.17 19.61 12.90
N VAL A 539 -12.52 19.95 11.78
CA VAL A 539 -13.21 20.07 10.49
C VAL A 539 -13.70 18.71 9.98
N SER A 540 -12.91 17.65 10.18
CA SER A 540 -13.32 16.28 9.83
C SER A 540 -14.57 15.85 10.61
N ALA A 541 -14.57 16.06 11.93
CA ALA A 541 -15.70 15.76 12.79
C ALA A 541 -16.95 16.55 12.39
N LEU A 542 -16.83 17.86 12.18
CA LEU A 542 -17.95 18.70 11.73
C LEU A 542 -18.48 18.21 10.37
N LYS A 543 -17.62 17.88 9.42
CA LYS A 543 -18.03 17.37 8.11
C LYS A 543 -18.82 16.06 8.23
N ARG A 544 -18.38 15.12 9.06
CA ARG A 544 -19.10 13.85 9.33
C ARG A 544 -20.46 14.13 9.96
N ILE A 545 -20.52 14.95 11.01
CA ILE A 545 -21.78 15.34 11.68
C ILE A 545 -22.73 16.03 10.71
N CYS A 546 -22.25 16.97 9.88
CA CYS A 546 -23.07 17.63 8.87
C CYS A 546 -23.62 16.67 7.81
N ARG A 547 -22.86 15.63 7.44
CA ARG A 547 -23.29 14.63 6.46
C ARG A 547 -24.38 13.73 7.01
N GLU A 548 -24.16 13.15 8.19
CA GLU A 548 -25.07 12.16 8.79
C GLU A 548 -26.29 12.81 9.45
N CYS A 549 -26.10 13.89 10.21
CA CYS A 549 -27.16 14.50 11.01
C CYS A 549 -27.94 15.62 10.28
N LYS A 550 -27.77 15.79 8.96
CA LYS A 550 -28.26 16.96 8.19
C LYS A 550 -29.72 17.37 8.49
N HIS A 551 -30.63 16.41 8.66
CA HIS A 551 -32.05 16.67 8.92
C HIS A 551 -32.34 17.26 10.31
N HIS A 552 -31.40 17.12 11.25
CA HIS A 552 -31.57 17.50 12.65
C HIS A 552 -30.74 18.74 13.03
N LEU A 553 -29.93 19.27 12.09
CA LEU A 553 -29.03 20.39 12.34
C LEU A 553 -29.65 21.77 12.15
N TYR A 554 -30.87 21.87 11.60
CA TYR A 554 -31.52 23.16 11.35
C TYR A 554 -31.56 24.09 12.58
N PRO A 555 -31.91 23.63 13.80
CA PRO A 555 -31.90 24.48 15.00
C PRO A 555 -30.53 25.09 15.35
N HIS A 556 -29.44 24.47 14.89
CA HIS A 556 -28.06 24.88 15.15
C HIS A 556 -27.37 25.47 13.92
N ALA A 557 -28.06 25.60 12.79
CA ALA A 557 -27.47 25.98 11.52
C ALA A 557 -26.77 27.34 11.57
N ASN A 558 -27.34 28.31 12.29
CA ASN A 558 -26.75 29.65 12.43
C ASN A 558 -25.42 29.62 13.18
N ASP A 559 -25.30 28.81 14.24
CA ASP A 559 -24.07 28.69 15.03
C ASP A 559 -22.96 28.01 14.23
N ILE A 560 -23.33 26.96 13.47
CA ILE A 560 -22.40 26.25 12.56
C ILE A 560 -21.92 27.21 11.46
N LEU A 561 -22.84 27.96 10.84
CA LEU A 561 -22.52 28.94 9.80
C LEU A 561 -21.61 30.04 10.33
N ALA A 562 -21.92 30.63 11.48
CA ALA A 562 -21.13 31.70 12.09
C ALA A 562 -19.71 31.23 12.42
N SER A 563 -19.57 30.08 13.07
CA SER A 563 -18.26 29.53 13.44
C SER A 563 -17.42 29.19 12.20
N SER A 564 -18.05 28.61 11.17
CA SER A 564 -17.37 28.24 9.92
C SER A 564 -16.95 29.47 9.12
N GLN A 565 -17.80 30.49 9.04
CA GLN A 565 -17.48 31.75 8.36
C GLN A 565 -16.32 32.48 9.04
N ASP A 566 -16.35 32.55 10.38
CA ASP A 566 -15.27 33.16 11.15
C ASP A 566 -13.93 32.47 10.90
N ALA A 567 -13.90 31.12 10.91
CA ALA A 567 -12.71 30.34 10.61
C ALA A 567 -12.17 30.56 9.18
N LEU A 568 -13.07 30.66 8.18
CA LEU A 568 -12.70 30.94 6.79
C LEU A 568 -12.15 32.36 6.60
N VAL A 569 -12.80 33.37 7.20
CA VAL A 569 -12.38 34.78 7.11
C VAL A 569 -11.03 34.99 7.80
N LYS A 570 -10.84 34.40 8.99
CA LYS A 570 -9.57 34.45 9.73
C LYS A 570 -8.47 33.57 9.11
N LYS A 571 -8.80 32.74 8.10
CA LYS A 571 -7.88 31.80 7.45
C LYS A 571 -7.16 30.89 8.46
N ILE A 572 -7.91 30.38 9.45
CA ILE A 572 -7.39 29.50 10.51
C ILE A 572 -6.86 28.18 9.92
N HIS A 573 -7.58 27.66 8.90
CA HIS A 573 -7.31 26.35 8.32
C HIS A 573 -6.56 26.42 6.99
N LYS A 574 -5.80 25.36 6.67
CA LYS A 574 -5.16 25.20 5.36
C LYS A 574 -6.19 24.85 4.28
N SER A 575 -5.79 25.00 3.01
CA SER A 575 -6.68 24.82 1.86
C SER A 575 -7.50 23.50 1.86
N PRO A 576 -6.92 22.32 2.17
CA PRO A 576 -7.70 21.07 2.17
C PRO A 576 -8.82 21.07 3.22
N GLN A 577 -8.54 21.56 4.42
CA GLN A 577 -9.50 21.65 5.51
C GLN A 577 -10.57 22.72 5.22
N SER A 578 -10.20 23.87 4.64
CA SER A 578 -11.20 24.84 4.18
C SER A 578 -12.15 24.23 3.14
N THR A 579 -11.65 23.39 2.22
CA THR A 579 -12.47 22.61 1.28
C THR A 579 -13.41 21.64 2.00
N TRP A 580 -12.95 20.93 3.03
CA TRP A 580 -13.80 20.05 3.82
C TRP A 580 -14.87 20.81 4.61
N LEU A 581 -14.54 21.99 5.12
CA LEU A 581 -15.48 22.87 5.78
C LEU A 581 -16.59 23.33 4.81
N MET A 582 -16.22 23.69 3.57
CA MET A 582 -17.20 24.01 2.51
C MET A 582 -18.10 22.81 2.17
N GLN A 583 -17.58 21.58 2.22
CA GLN A 583 -18.40 20.37 2.06
C GLN A 583 -19.39 20.18 3.21
N ALA A 584 -18.94 20.41 4.46
CA ALA A 584 -19.81 20.37 5.64
C ALA A 584 -20.98 21.36 5.52
N LEU A 585 -20.67 22.60 5.10
CA LEU A 585 -21.69 23.62 4.86
C LEU A 585 -22.64 23.26 3.72
N GLY A 586 -22.16 22.62 2.65
CA GLY A 586 -23.03 22.12 1.59
C GLY A 586 -24.05 21.09 2.09
N PHE A 587 -23.62 20.15 2.94
CA PHE A 587 -24.56 19.20 3.58
C PHE A 587 -25.56 19.90 4.50
N LEU A 588 -25.10 20.86 5.32
CA LEU A 588 -25.98 21.63 6.20
C LEU A 588 -27.07 22.37 5.42
N LEU A 589 -26.67 23.14 4.39
CA LEU A 589 -27.59 23.93 3.57
C LEU A 589 -28.57 23.04 2.80
N SER A 590 -28.16 21.83 2.40
CA SER A 590 -29.01 20.89 1.67
C SER A 590 -30.26 20.49 2.46
N ALA A 591 -30.25 20.58 3.78
CA ALA A 591 -31.38 20.21 4.64
C ALA A 591 -32.18 21.40 5.20
N MET A 592 -31.84 22.65 4.82
CA MET A 592 -32.53 23.85 5.31
C MET A 592 -33.86 24.11 4.56
N PRO A 593 -34.74 24.98 5.09
CA PRO A 593 -35.93 25.45 4.37
C PRO A 593 -35.58 26.20 3.08
N ASP A 594 -36.36 25.96 2.02
CA ASP A 594 -36.10 26.48 0.67
C ASP A 594 -35.96 28.00 0.58
N GLU A 595 -36.65 28.71 1.47
CA GLU A 595 -36.70 30.17 1.52
C GLU A 595 -35.38 30.81 1.99
N GLU A 596 -34.63 30.11 2.87
CA GLU A 596 -33.40 30.64 3.48
C GLU A 596 -32.12 30.27 2.72
N ILE A 597 -32.17 29.19 1.92
CA ILE A 597 -31.00 28.66 1.18
C ILE A 597 -30.37 29.72 0.27
N PRO A 598 -31.13 30.47 -0.58
CA PRO A 598 -30.53 31.44 -1.50
C PRO A 598 -29.74 32.53 -0.77
N GLU A 599 -30.30 33.08 0.31
CA GLU A 599 -29.66 34.15 1.09
C GLU A 599 -28.37 33.66 1.76
N LYS A 600 -28.43 32.50 2.43
CA LYS A 600 -27.27 31.94 3.15
C LYS A 600 -26.17 31.49 2.19
N LEU A 601 -26.54 30.89 1.05
CA LEU A 601 -25.60 30.49 0.00
C LEU A 601 -24.85 31.71 -0.57
N LEU A 602 -25.59 32.77 -0.90
CA LEU A 602 -24.99 34.02 -1.40
C LEU A 602 -24.09 34.66 -0.35
N SER A 603 -24.49 34.70 0.91
CA SER A 603 -23.67 35.21 2.01
C SER A 603 -22.33 34.49 2.12
N LEU A 604 -22.33 33.15 2.00
CA LEU A 604 -21.12 32.33 2.04
C LEU A 604 -20.21 32.50 0.82
N LEU A 605 -20.78 32.54 -0.39
CA LEU A 605 -20.00 32.56 -1.63
C LEU A 605 -19.58 33.95 -2.08
N SER A 606 -20.30 35.00 -1.72
CA SER A 606 -19.98 36.39 -2.08
C SER A 606 -18.52 36.81 -1.84
N PRO A 607 -17.90 36.57 -0.66
CA PRO A 607 -16.50 36.94 -0.45
C PRO A 607 -15.54 36.18 -1.38
N HIS A 608 -15.85 34.92 -1.71
CA HIS A 608 -15.04 34.09 -2.61
C HIS A 608 -15.21 34.51 -4.08
N ILE A 609 -16.43 34.85 -4.50
CA ILE A 609 -16.72 35.36 -5.85
C ILE A 609 -16.00 36.69 -6.09
N ARG A 610 -16.06 37.62 -5.14
CA ARG A 610 -15.33 38.91 -5.23
C ARG A 610 -13.81 38.73 -5.29
N GLU A 611 -13.28 37.76 -4.57
CA GLU A 611 -11.86 37.43 -4.67
C GLU A 611 -11.52 36.83 -6.04
N LEU A 612 -12.40 35.99 -6.60
CA LEU A 612 -12.23 35.46 -7.96
C LEU A 612 -12.25 36.56 -9.02
N GLU A 613 -13.16 37.54 -8.91
CA GLU A 613 -13.21 38.75 -9.74
C GLU A 613 -11.89 39.52 -9.66
N ARG A 614 -11.41 39.79 -8.44
CA ARG A 614 -10.13 40.46 -8.22
C ARG A 614 -8.99 39.71 -8.88
N LEU A 615 -8.90 38.39 -8.70
CA LEU A 615 -7.86 37.54 -9.28
C LEU A 615 -7.94 37.49 -10.81
N ALA A 616 -9.15 37.53 -11.37
CA ALA A 616 -9.35 37.60 -12.81
C ALA A 616 -8.77 38.88 -13.43
N ASP A 617 -8.71 39.99 -12.70
CA ASP A 617 -8.13 41.25 -13.19
C ASP A 617 -6.59 41.37 -13.01
N HIS A 618 -6.00 40.55 -12.14
CA HIS A 618 -4.57 40.62 -11.84
C HIS A 618 -3.69 39.98 -12.91
N ALA A 619 -2.41 40.37 -12.94
CA ALA A 619 -1.41 39.76 -13.80
C ALA A 619 -1.13 38.30 -13.40
N LEU A 620 -0.75 37.48 -14.40
CA LEU A 620 -0.39 36.08 -14.21
C LEU A 620 0.85 35.97 -13.32
N SER A 621 0.70 35.29 -12.18
CA SER A 621 1.80 35.00 -11.26
C SER A 621 1.56 33.68 -10.52
N PRO A 622 2.60 33.02 -9.97
CA PRO A 622 2.43 31.83 -9.15
C PRO A 622 1.53 32.05 -7.94
N ALA A 623 1.59 33.24 -7.32
CA ALA A 623 0.72 33.59 -6.20
C ALA A 623 -0.75 33.71 -6.63
N THR A 624 -0.99 34.37 -7.78
CA THR A 624 -2.34 34.46 -8.39
C THR A 624 -2.88 33.07 -8.69
N LYS A 625 -2.05 32.17 -9.24
CA LYS A 625 -2.40 30.77 -9.52
C LYS A 625 -2.88 30.04 -8.25
N CYS A 626 -2.07 30.06 -7.18
CA CYS A 626 -2.42 29.38 -5.93
C CYS A 626 -3.74 29.90 -5.34
N SER A 627 -3.96 31.22 -5.35
CA SER A 627 -5.22 31.81 -4.88
C SER A 627 -6.41 31.44 -5.77
N THR A 628 -6.23 31.42 -7.10
CA THR A 628 -7.29 30.99 -8.04
C THR A 628 -7.67 29.53 -7.79
N LEU A 629 -6.69 28.63 -7.67
CA LEU A 629 -6.93 27.21 -7.37
C LEU A 629 -7.67 27.03 -6.04
N GLN A 630 -7.26 27.76 -5.00
CA GLN A 630 -7.92 27.72 -3.69
C GLN A 630 -9.39 28.14 -3.79
N VAL A 631 -9.70 29.28 -4.41
CA VAL A 631 -11.08 29.80 -4.52
C VAL A 631 -11.97 28.87 -5.36
N LEU A 632 -11.49 28.40 -6.51
CA LEU A 632 -12.20 27.42 -7.34
C LEU A 632 -12.44 26.12 -6.56
N GLY A 633 -11.45 25.67 -5.79
CA GLY A 633 -11.55 24.51 -4.91
C GLY A 633 -12.64 24.66 -3.85
N LEU A 634 -12.78 25.83 -3.22
CA LEU A 634 -13.83 26.09 -2.23
C LEU A 634 -15.23 26.05 -2.84
N ILE A 635 -15.43 26.73 -3.96
CA ILE A 635 -16.71 26.78 -4.69
C ILE A 635 -17.11 25.37 -5.16
N SER A 636 -16.20 24.69 -5.85
CA SER A 636 -16.40 23.30 -6.32
C SER A 636 -16.76 22.37 -5.16
N SER A 637 -16.13 22.53 -4.00
CA SER A 637 -16.35 21.66 -2.85
C SER A 637 -17.70 21.87 -2.18
N MET A 638 -18.20 23.10 -2.09
CA MET A 638 -19.57 23.36 -1.63
C MET A 638 -20.61 22.76 -2.58
N PHE A 639 -20.44 22.94 -3.88
CA PHE A 639 -21.37 22.38 -4.87
C PHE A 639 -21.31 20.85 -4.95
N SER A 640 -20.24 20.23 -4.48
CA SER A 640 -20.14 18.76 -4.43
C SER A 640 -21.04 18.09 -3.41
N THR A 641 -21.55 18.84 -2.43
CA THR A 641 -22.37 18.30 -1.33
C THR A 641 -23.73 18.97 -1.17
N LEU A 642 -23.95 20.12 -1.81
CA LEU A 642 -25.22 20.85 -1.80
C LEU A 642 -26.24 20.25 -2.79
N ASP A 643 -26.78 19.07 -2.47
CA ASP A 643 -27.84 18.42 -3.25
C ASP A 643 -29.22 18.98 -2.83
N LEU A 644 -29.85 19.74 -3.73
CA LEU A 644 -31.19 20.32 -3.54
C LEU A 644 -32.30 19.53 -4.23
N SER A 645 -32.07 18.25 -4.54
CA SER A 645 -33.14 17.36 -5.01
C SER A 645 -34.12 17.04 -3.87
N ALA A 646 -35.40 16.83 -4.19
CA ALA A 646 -36.42 16.53 -3.20
C ALA A 646 -36.23 15.11 -2.65
N HIS A 647 -36.19 14.99 -1.32
CA HIS A 647 -36.16 13.70 -0.65
C HIS A 647 -37.55 13.05 -0.71
N GLY A 648 -37.67 12.04 -1.57
CA GLY A 648 -38.79 11.13 -1.61
C GLY A 648 -38.43 9.90 -2.45
N GLU A 649 -38.38 8.73 -1.82
CA GLU A 649 -38.52 7.45 -2.51
C GLU A 649 -39.93 7.37 -3.09
N GLY A 650 -40.12 7.99 -4.25
CA GLY A 650 -41.26 7.65 -5.10
C GLY A 650 -41.08 6.22 -5.63
N PRO A 651 -42.16 5.46 -5.87
CA PRO A 651 -42.09 4.06 -6.31
C PRO A 651 -41.34 3.83 -7.64
N ASP A 652 -40.98 4.90 -8.37
CA ASP A 652 -40.26 4.86 -9.66
C ASP A 652 -38.81 5.40 -9.62
N GLY A 653 -38.25 5.72 -8.44
CA GLY A 653 -36.84 6.16 -8.32
C GLY A 653 -36.50 7.53 -8.94
N VAL A 654 -37.51 8.30 -9.37
CA VAL A 654 -37.33 9.68 -9.86
C VAL A 654 -37.28 10.63 -8.66
N LYS A 655 -36.11 11.16 -8.33
CA LYS A 655 -35.94 12.23 -7.33
C LYS A 655 -36.83 13.42 -7.72
N GLY A 656 -37.72 13.85 -6.82
CA GLY A 656 -38.52 15.06 -7.05
C GLY A 656 -37.64 16.32 -7.10
N ARG A 657 -38.20 17.45 -7.57
CA ARG A 657 -37.50 18.74 -7.60
C ARG A 657 -37.98 19.65 -6.47
N ARG A 658 -37.06 20.25 -5.69
CA ARG A 658 -37.40 21.30 -4.69
C ARG A 658 -37.61 22.66 -5.35
N PHE A 659 -36.81 22.94 -6.37
CA PHE A 659 -36.85 24.18 -7.14
C PHE A 659 -37.10 23.86 -8.63
N ALA A 660 -37.70 24.80 -9.36
CA ALA A 660 -37.59 24.77 -10.81
C ALA A 660 -36.10 24.91 -11.20
N ALA A 661 -35.65 24.22 -12.26
CA ALA A 661 -34.23 24.21 -12.66
C ALA A 661 -33.63 25.63 -12.81
N HIS A 662 -34.42 26.58 -13.31
CA HIS A 662 -34.03 27.98 -13.51
C HIS A 662 -34.00 28.81 -12.22
N SER A 663 -34.67 28.33 -11.16
CA SER A 663 -34.74 28.96 -9.84
C SER A 663 -33.88 28.24 -8.81
N ASN A 664 -33.13 27.21 -9.22
CA ASN A 664 -32.23 26.48 -8.33
C ASN A 664 -31.10 27.43 -7.89
N PRO A 665 -30.89 27.64 -6.58
CA PRO A 665 -29.89 28.58 -6.06
C PRO A 665 -28.47 28.31 -6.58
N VAL A 666 -28.10 27.04 -6.74
CA VAL A 666 -26.78 26.66 -7.27
C VAL A 666 -26.65 27.05 -8.73
N VAL A 667 -27.70 26.85 -9.55
CA VAL A 667 -27.72 27.26 -10.96
C VAL A 667 -27.61 28.78 -11.09
N VAL A 668 -28.31 29.54 -10.25
CA VAL A 668 -28.23 31.01 -10.24
C VAL A 668 -26.81 31.49 -9.91
N VAL A 669 -26.16 30.89 -8.90
CA VAL A 669 -24.77 31.24 -8.58
C VAL A 669 -23.82 30.82 -9.69
N LEU A 670 -24.00 29.64 -10.28
CA LEU A 670 -23.19 29.20 -11.41
C LEU A 670 -23.32 30.15 -12.61
N GLN A 671 -24.53 30.66 -12.91
CA GLN A 671 -24.72 31.67 -13.96
C GLN A 671 -23.95 32.98 -13.68
N GLN A 672 -23.76 33.35 -12.42
CA GLN A 672 -22.95 34.52 -12.03
C GLN A 672 -21.45 34.24 -12.12
N VAL A 673 -21.02 33.02 -11.76
CA VAL A 673 -19.61 32.62 -11.73
C VAL A 673 -19.09 32.20 -13.12
N PHE A 674 -19.98 31.76 -14.02
CA PHE A 674 -19.61 31.27 -15.36
C PHE A 674 -18.77 32.27 -16.17
N PRO A 675 -19.14 33.56 -16.30
CA PRO A 675 -18.36 34.54 -17.06
C PRO A 675 -16.97 34.81 -16.45
N LEU A 676 -16.85 34.69 -15.12
CA LEU A 676 -15.58 34.83 -14.41
C LEU A 676 -14.65 33.65 -14.73
N ILE A 677 -15.20 32.43 -14.73
CA ILE A 677 -14.45 31.23 -15.13
C ILE A 677 -14.01 31.33 -16.59
N GLN A 678 -14.86 31.80 -17.51
CA GLN A 678 -14.46 32.04 -18.91
C GLN A 678 -13.31 33.04 -19.02
N THR A 679 -13.39 34.15 -18.27
CA THR A 679 -12.33 35.16 -18.24
C THR A 679 -11.01 34.59 -17.72
N LEU A 680 -11.07 33.76 -16.67
CA LEU A 680 -9.88 33.09 -16.13
C LEU A 680 -9.28 32.10 -17.13
N LEU A 681 -10.11 31.25 -17.75
CA LEU A 681 -9.66 30.26 -18.72
C LEU A 681 -9.02 30.90 -19.95
N SER A 682 -9.52 32.05 -20.40
CA SER A 682 -8.89 32.80 -21.50
C SER A 682 -7.45 33.24 -21.20
N LYS A 683 -7.10 33.42 -19.92
CA LYS A 683 -5.76 33.80 -19.47
C LYS A 683 -4.87 32.60 -19.12
N TRP A 684 -5.46 31.54 -18.58
CA TRP A 684 -4.78 30.36 -18.04
C TRP A 684 -4.90 29.11 -18.94
N LEU A 685 -5.20 29.28 -20.22
CA LEU A 685 -5.50 28.18 -21.16
C LEU A 685 -4.40 27.10 -21.24
N ASN A 686 -3.15 27.49 -21.02
CA ASN A 686 -1.99 26.59 -21.08
C ASN A 686 -1.63 25.96 -19.71
N ASP A 687 -2.31 26.33 -18.63
CA ASP A 687 -2.05 25.81 -17.29
C ASP A 687 -3.06 24.71 -16.94
N THR A 688 -2.61 23.47 -17.01
CA THR A 688 -3.46 22.29 -16.81
C THR A 688 -4.16 22.29 -15.45
N GLU A 689 -3.49 22.73 -14.38
CA GLU A 689 -4.07 22.71 -13.03
C GLU A 689 -5.24 23.69 -12.90
N VAL A 690 -5.13 24.89 -13.49
CA VAL A 690 -6.21 25.90 -13.44
C VAL A 690 -7.38 25.48 -14.31
N VAL A 691 -7.12 24.89 -15.48
CA VAL A 691 -8.17 24.37 -16.36
C VAL A 691 -8.90 23.21 -15.68
N GLU A 692 -8.18 22.25 -15.09
CA GLU A 692 -8.77 21.15 -14.32
C GLU A 692 -9.61 21.65 -13.14
N ALA A 693 -9.10 22.60 -12.35
CA ALA A 693 -9.84 23.16 -11.23
C ALA A 693 -11.12 23.89 -11.68
N SER A 694 -11.08 24.56 -12.82
CA SER A 694 -12.25 25.23 -13.42
C SER A 694 -13.26 24.22 -13.92
N CYS A 695 -12.81 23.18 -14.63
CA CYS A 695 -13.65 22.05 -15.05
C CYS A 695 -14.27 21.34 -13.85
N ALA A 696 -13.54 21.18 -12.74
CA ALA A 696 -14.02 20.53 -11.53
C ALA A 696 -15.17 21.29 -10.83
N VAL A 697 -15.31 22.61 -11.03
CA VAL A 697 -16.49 23.36 -10.57
C VAL A 697 -17.73 22.85 -11.28
N PHE A 698 -17.68 22.76 -12.62
CA PHE A 698 -18.79 22.26 -13.43
C PHE A 698 -19.02 20.77 -13.23
N GLU A 699 -17.96 19.98 -13.15
CA GLU A 699 -18.03 18.54 -12.95
C GLU A 699 -18.78 18.18 -11.67
N LYS A 700 -18.38 18.77 -10.53
CA LYS A 700 -19.04 18.50 -9.25
C LYS A 700 -20.46 19.04 -9.22
N SER A 701 -20.70 20.22 -9.80
CA SER A 701 -22.05 20.79 -9.91
C SER A 701 -22.98 19.92 -10.75
N LEU A 702 -22.48 19.40 -11.87
CA LEU A 702 -23.22 18.54 -12.78
C LEU A 702 -23.60 17.21 -12.10
N LYS A 703 -22.68 16.59 -11.35
CA LYS A 703 -22.97 15.38 -10.56
C LYS A 703 -24.03 15.62 -9.48
N THR A 704 -23.97 16.75 -8.79
CA THR A 704 -24.90 17.07 -7.69
C THR A 704 -26.28 17.47 -8.20
N LEU A 705 -26.36 18.32 -9.22
CA LEU A 705 -27.61 18.86 -9.74
C LEU A 705 -28.35 17.89 -10.68
N GLY A 706 -27.62 16.98 -11.33
CA GLY A 706 -28.21 16.07 -12.31
C GLY A 706 -28.96 16.84 -13.40
N GLY A 707 -30.24 16.51 -13.57
CA GLY A 707 -31.12 17.14 -14.57
C GLY A 707 -31.36 18.64 -14.35
N ASP A 708 -31.21 19.16 -13.13
CA ASP A 708 -31.42 20.59 -12.84
C ASP A 708 -30.30 21.47 -13.44
N PHE A 709 -29.19 20.87 -13.89
CA PHE A 709 -28.12 21.56 -14.61
C PHE A 709 -28.51 21.97 -16.05
N ALA A 710 -29.65 21.48 -16.57
CA ALA A 710 -30.14 21.72 -17.93
C ALA A 710 -29.95 23.16 -18.48
N PRO A 711 -30.24 24.24 -17.73
CA PRO A 711 -30.10 25.61 -18.23
C PRO A 711 -28.67 26.02 -18.63
N LEU A 712 -27.65 25.35 -18.09
CA LEU A 712 -26.23 25.66 -18.33
C LEU A 712 -25.60 24.76 -19.40
N VAL A 713 -26.29 23.72 -19.86
CA VAL A 713 -25.74 22.75 -20.82
C VAL A 713 -25.23 23.40 -22.12
N PRO A 714 -25.97 24.32 -22.78
CA PRO A 714 -25.48 24.95 -24.01
C PRO A 714 -24.21 25.78 -23.79
N GLN A 715 -24.15 26.55 -22.71
CA GLN A 715 -22.99 27.38 -22.37
C GLN A 715 -21.76 26.54 -22.04
N LEU A 716 -21.95 25.44 -21.30
CA LEU A 716 -20.87 24.51 -20.98
C LEU A 716 -20.35 23.80 -22.24
N CYS A 717 -21.23 23.40 -23.15
CA CYS A 717 -20.86 22.81 -24.43
C CYS A 717 -19.99 23.75 -25.28
N GLU A 718 -20.37 25.02 -25.35
CA GLU A 718 -19.58 26.05 -26.05
C GLU A 718 -18.21 26.24 -25.39
N LEU A 719 -18.16 26.33 -24.05
CA LEU A 719 -16.91 26.46 -23.31
C LEU A 719 -15.97 25.26 -23.54
N ILE A 720 -16.48 24.03 -23.44
CA ILE A 720 -15.70 22.81 -23.70
C ILE A 720 -15.13 22.85 -25.12
N SER A 721 -15.93 23.29 -26.10
CA SER A 721 -15.48 23.35 -27.50
C SER A 721 -14.33 24.34 -27.69
N GLN A 722 -14.42 25.51 -27.07
CA GLN A 722 -13.37 26.53 -27.10
C GLN A 722 -12.09 26.03 -26.41
N LEU A 723 -12.21 25.43 -25.23
CA LEU A 723 -11.09 24.90 -24.46
C LEU A 723 -10.37 23.78 -25.23
N PHE A 724 -11.12 22.77 -25.66
CA PHE A 724 -10.54 21.56 -26.25
C PHE A 724 -9.93 21.84 -27.62
N SER A 725 -10.47 22.78 -28.39
CA SER A 725 -9.89 23.20 -29.67
C SER A 725 -8.55 23.91 -29.51
N ALA A 726 -8.37 24.64 -28.40
CA ALA A 726 -7.15 25.39 -28.17
C ALA A 726 -6.07 24.54 -27.49
N PHE A 727 -6.46 23.75 -26.48
CA PHE A 727 -5.56 22.85 -25.77
C PHE A 727 -6.31 21.60 -25.28
N PRO A 728 -6.12 20.43 -25.96
CA PRO A 728 -6.82 19.20 -25.59
C PRO A 728 -6.43 18.71 -24.19
N GLN A 729 -7.42 18.50 -23.32
CA GLN A 729 -7.23 17.98 -21.96
C GLN A 729 -8.26 16.91 -21.61
N ALA A 730 -7.86 15.95 -20.79
CA ALA A 730 -8.72 14.85 -20.34
C ALA A 730 -9.97 15.35 -19.58
N SER A 731 -9.83 16.39 -18.75
CA SER A 731 -10.92 16.97 -17.95
C SER A 731 -12.12 17.44 -18.79
N ALA A 732 -11.87 18.01 -19.96
CA ALA A 732 -12.90 18.42 -20.90
C ALA A 732 -13.66 17.22 -21.50
N LEU A 733 -12.97 16.13 -21.85
CA LEU A 733 -13.60 14.89 -22.33
C LEU A 733 -14.47 14.25 -21.24
N ASP A 734 -14.01 14.28 -19.99
CA ASP A 734 -14.77 13.77 -18.86
C ASP A 734 -16.04 14.58 -18.56
N LEU A 735 -16.03 15.90 -18.79
CA LEU A 735 -17.24 16.72 -18.73
C LEU A 735 -18.25 16.34 -19.83
N VAL A 736 -17.81 16.13 -21.08
CA VAL A 736 -18.70 15.66 -22.16
C VAL A 736 -19.29 14.30 -21.81
N ARG A 737 -18.48 13.39 -21.26
CA ARG A 737 -18.92 12.08 -20.81
C ARG A 737 -20.02 12.17 -19.75
N GLN A 738 -19.89 13.08 -18.79
CA GLN A 738 -20.88 13.30 -17.74
C GLN A 738 -22.15 13.98 -18.25
N LEU A 739 -22.03 14.97 -19.13
CA LEU A 739 -23.18 15.58 -19.81
C LEU A 739 -24.01 14.52 -20.53
N LEU A 740 -23.34 13.62 -21.26
CA LEU A 740 -24.00 12.51 -21.95
C LEU A 740 -24.64 11.52 -20.97
N GLN A 741 -24.02 11.24 -19.83
CA GLN A 741 -24.56 10.32 -18.83
C GLN A 741 -25.86 10.82 -18.19
N ILE A 742 -26.04 12.14 -18.08
CA ILE A 742 -27.19 12.76 -17.41
C ILE A 742 -28.30 13.13 -18.39
N PHE A 743 -27.94 13.59 -19.61
CA PHE A 743 -28.88 14.13 -20.60
C PHE A 743 -29.03 13.25 -21.85
N ASP A 744 -28.73 11.94 -21.77
CA ASP A 744 -28.85 11.00 -22.91
C ASP A 744 -30.26 10.98 -23.54
N CYS A 745 -31.28 11.04 -22.70
CA CYS A 745 -32.70 10.98 -23.08
C CYS A 745 -33.32 12.33 -23.46
N ASP A 746 -32.63 13.46 -23.22
CA ASP A 746 -33.22 14.79 -23.40
C ASP A 746 -33.02 15.34 -24.83
N LYS A 747 -34.08 15.33 -25.63
CA LYS A 747 -34.02 15.73 -27.04
C LYS A 747 -33.58 17.18 -27.24
N GLU A 748 -33.79 18.07 -26.28
CA GLU A 748 -33.43 19.49 -26.41
C GLU A 748 -31.90 19.69 -26.35
N HIS A 749 -31.25 19.01 -25.41
CA HIS A 749 -29.83 19.19 -25.11
C HIS A 749 -28.89 18.27 -25.91
N VAL A 750 -29.41 17.15 -26.41
CA VAL A 750 -28.65 16.18 -27.21
C VAL A 750 -27.99 16.80 -28.43
N SER A 751 -28.64 17.77 -29.08
CA SER A 751 -28.08 18.45 -30.25
C SER A 751 -26.77 19.19 -29.92
N SER A 752 -26.71 19.86 -28.77
CA SER A 752 -25.53 20.57 -28.29
C SER A 752 -24.42 19.59 -27.89
N ILE A 753 -24.78 18.51 -27.17
CA ILE A 753 -23.82 17.48 -26.76
C ILE A 753 -23.22 16.76 -27.98
N ALA A 754 -24.04 16.46 -28.99
CA ALA A 754 -23.58 15.84 -30.23
C ALA A 754 -22.57 16.73 -30.99
N ALA A 755 -22.83 18.03 -31.07
CA ALA A 755 -21.91 18.97 -31.73
C ALA A 755 -20.55 19.05 -31.01
N VAL A 756 -20.53 19.06 -29.67
CA VAL A 756 -19.27 19.01 -28.91
C VAL A 756 -18.58 17.67 -29.09
N LEU A 757 -19.33 16.56 -29.05
CA LEU A 757 -18.79 15.22 -29.22
C LEU A 757 -18.08 15.07 -30.57
N GLU A 758 -18.67 15.58 -31.65
CA GLU A 758 -18.05 15.62 -32.98
C GLU A 758 -16.73 16.41 -32.97
N LEU A 759 -16.73 17.61 -32.39
CA LEU A 759 -15.54 18.45 -32.29
C LEU A 759 -14.42 17.78 -31.49
N VAL A 760 -14.71 17.30 -30.28
CA VAL A 760 -13.68 16.65 -29.44
C VAL A 760 -13.16 15.36 -30.08
N THR A 761 -14.01 14.64 -30.82
CA THR A 761 -13.60 13.45 -31.57
C THR A 761 -12.62 13.82 -32.67
N ASN A 762 -12.95 14.81 -33.49
CA ASN A 762 -12.09 15.25 -34.60
C ASN A 762 -10.74 15.78 -34.11
N VAL A 763 -10.74 16.57 -33.04
CA VAL A 763 -9.51 17.07 -32.41
C VAL A 763 -8.67 15.92 -31.84
N THR A 764 -9.28 14.96 -31.13
CA THR A 764 -8.53 13.83 -30.54
C THR A 764 -7.97 12.90 -31.61
N VAL A 765 -8.71 12.65 -32.71
CA VAL A 765 -8.19 11.89 -33.85
C VAL A 765 -6.97 12.58 -34.47
N SER A 766 -6.94 13.92 -34.53
CA SER A 766 -5.74 14.66 -34.93
C SER A 766 -4.58 14.46 -33.95
N VAL A 767 -4.83 14.42 -32.64
CA VAL A 767 -3.80 14.08 -31.62
C VAL A 767 -3.21 12.69 -31.87
N PHE A 768 -4.03 11.70 -32.23
CA PHE A 768 -3.57 10.37 -32.62
C PHE A 768 -2.62 10.35 -33.84
N GLN A 769 -2.79 11.29 -34.76
CA GLN A 769 -1.90 11.42 -35.93
C GLN A 769 -0.56 12.09 -35.60
N HIS A 770 -0.54 12.99 -34.61
CA HIS A 770 0.64 13.79 -34.26
C HIS A 770 1.48 13.20 -33.12
N GLY A 771 0.91 12.29 -32.30
CA GLY A 771 1.66 11.64 -31.23
C GLY A 771 0.81 11.28 -30.01
N ALA A 772 -0.20 10.41 -30.14
CA ALA A 772 -1.08 10.04 -29.01
C ALA A 772 -0.35 9.42 -27.80
N ARG A 773 0.87 8.90 -27.98
CA ARG A 773 1.68 8.37 -26.86
C ARG A 773 2.17 9.45 -25.89
N ASP A 774 2.20 10.70 -26.34
CA ASP A 774 2.59 11.83 -25.49
C ASP A 774 1.41 12.33 -24.63
N HIS A 775 0.19 11.82 -24.87
CA HIS A 775 -1.05 12.22 -24.19
C HIS A 775 -1.89 11.00 -23.76
N PRO A 776 -1.35 10.08 -22.95
CA PRO A 776 -2.04 8.84 -22.58
C PRO A 776 -3.32 9.06 -21.75
N ASP A 777 -3.40 10.18 -21.02
CA ASP A 777 -4.53 10.66 -20.24
C ASP A 777 -5.71 11.10 -21.13
N VAL A 778 -5.43 11.88 -22.18
CA VAL A 778 -6.45 12.27 -23.18
C VAL A 778 -6.96 11.03 -23.91
N VAL A 779 -6.08 10.10 -24.26
CA VAL A 779 -6.48 8.83 -24.87
C VAL A 779 -7.37 8.02 -23.93
N GLU A 780 -7.02 7.92 -22.65
CA GLU A 780 -7.81 7.20 -21.65
C GLU A 780 -9.23 7.77 -21.55
N SER A 781 -9.37 9.09 -21.34
CA SER A 781 -10.68 9.74 -21.24
C SER A 781 -11.46 9.70 -22.56
N PHE A 782 -10.78 9.72 -23.70
CA PHE A 782 -11.39 9.52 -25.02
C PHE A 782 -12.00 8.13 -25.18
N MET A 783 -11.28 7.07 -24.78
CA MET A 783 -11.82 5.70 -24.81
C MET A 783 -13.03 5.55 -23.87
N LYS A 784 -12.95 6.13 -22.66
CA LYS A 784 -14.07 6.15 -21.70
C LYS A 784 -15.28 6.89 -22.24
N LEU A 785 -15.08 8.03 -22.92
CA LEU A 785 -16.14 8.81 -23.54
C LEU A 785 -16.85 7.97 -24.62
N HIS A 786 -16.12 7.39 -25.56
CA HIS A 786 -16.73 6.63 -26.65
C HIS A 786 -17.37 5.31 -26.18
N ALA A 787 -16.83 4.67 -25.14
CA ALA A 787 -17.49 3.53 -24.49
C ALA A 787 -18.83 3.95 -23.88
N GLN A 788 -18.90 5.12 -23.24
CA GLN A 788 -20.15 5.67 -22.71
C GLN A 788 -21.14 6.02 -23.83
N VAL A 789 -20.66 6.57 -24.96
CA VAL A 789 -21.50 6.84 -26.14
C VAL A 789 -22.12 5.55 -26.66
N LEU A 790 -21.34 4.49 -26.87
CA LEU A 790 -21.87 3.20 -27.32
C LEU A 790 -22.89 2.61 -26.35
N LYS A 791 -22.63 2.73 -25.04
CA LYS A 791 -23.49 2.17 -23.99
C LYS A 791 -24.84 2.89 -23.85
N ARG A 792 -24.86 4.23 -23.99
CA ARG A 792 -26.05 5.05 -23.72
C ARG A 792 -26.78 5.52 -24.98
N LYS A 793 -26.02 5.85 -26.02
CA LYS A 793 -26.53 6.56 -27.20
C LYS A 793 -25.79 6.19 -28.49
N ALA A 794 -25.87 4.91 -28.84
CA ALA A 794 -25.22 4.37 -30.05
C ALA A 794 -25.73 5.02 -31.35
N ASP A 795 -26.95 5.58 -31.34
CA ASP A 795 -27.56 6.33 -32.43
C ASP A 795 -26.75 7.58 -32.85
N LEU A 796 -25.91 8.13 -31.95
CA LEU A 796 -25.03 9.24 -32.31
C LEU A 796 -24.02 8.86 -33.41
N TYR A 797 -23.59 7.60 -33.51
CA TYR A 797 -22.74 7.13 -34.60
C TYR A 797 -23.46 6.96 -35.93
N CYS A 798 -24.79 7.05 -35.95
CA CYS A 798 -25.57 7.07 -37.20
C CYS A 798 -25.60 8.46 -37.83
N SER A 799 -25.13 9.50 -37.13
CA SER A 799 -24.97 10.84 -37.69
C SER A 799 -23.70 10.94 -38.55
N GLU A 800 -23.73 11.75 -39.62
CA GLU A 800 -22.57 11.91 -40.53
C GLU A 800 -21.33 12.54 -39.87
N GLY A 801 -21.49 13.16 -38.68
CA GLY A 801 -20.42 13.88 -37.98
C GLY A 801 -19.42 13.01 -37.22
N LEU A 802 -19.75 11.75 -36.89
CA LEU A 802 -18.88 10.88 -36.08
C LEU A 802 -18.33 9.68 -36.88
N ASP A 803 -17.04 9.70 -37.22
CA ASP A 803 -16.39 8.58 -37.90
C ASP A 803 -16.01 7.46 -36.93
N ILE A 804 -16.91 6.48 -36.77
CA ILE A 804 -16.68 5.27 -35.97
C ILE A 804 -15.42 4.50 -36.40
N ARG A 805 -15.03 4.57 -37.68
CA ARG A 805 -13.83 3.87 -38.17
C ARG A 805 -12.56 4.51 -37.61
N ALA A 806 -12.54 5.84 -37.50
CA ALA A 806 -11.43 6.56 -36.89
C ALA A 806 -11.31 6.21 -35.40
N VAL A 807 -12.42 6.19 -34.66
CA VAL A 807 -12.45 5.78 -33.24
C VAL A 807 -11.97 4.35 -33.06
N PHE A 808 -12.45 3.42 -33.90
CA PHE A 808 -12.03 2.01 -33.88
C PHE A 808 -10.54 1.85 -34.16
N TYR A 809 -9.99 2.58 -35.14
CA TYR A 809 -8.56 2.58 -35.44
C TYR A 809 -7.72 3.13 -34.28
N CYS A 810 -8.16 4.23 -33.67
CA CYS A 810 -7.53 4.78 -32.46
C CYS A 810 -7.52 3.75 -31.32
N GLY A 811 -8.62 3.01 -31.13
CA GLY A 811 -8.70 1.92 -30.14
C GLY A 811 -7.69 0.80 -30.42
N ILE A 812 -7.51 0.37 -31.67
CA ILE A 812 -6.50 -0.65 -32.02
C ILE A 812 -5.08 -0.17 -31.70
N LEU A 813 -4.79 1.11 -31.96
CA LEU A 813 -3.48 1.68 -31.63
C LEU A 813 -3.27 1.75 -30.12
N ALA A 814 -4.31 2.10 -29.36
CA ALA A 814 -4.27 2.21 -27.91
C ALA A 814 -4.05 0.86 -27.19
N LEU A 815 -4.42 -0.28 -27.79
CA LEU A 815 -4.10 -1.62 -27.25
C LEU A 815 -2.59 -1.89 -27.11
N ARG A 816 -1.75 -1.11 -27.80
CA ARG A 816 -0.28 -1.24 -27.74
C ARG A 816 0.38 -0.28 -26.76
N PHE A 817 -0.41 0.44 -25.97
CA PHE A 817 0.12 1.40 -24.99
C PHE A 817 0.64 0.63 -23.76
N PRO A 818 1.79 1.04 -23.20
CA PRO A 818 2.32 0.45 -21.97
C PRO A 818 1.49 0.81 -20.73
N GLU A 819 0.73 1.91 -20.76
CA GLU A 819 -0.06 2.39 -19.64
C GLU A 819 -1.29 1.50 -19.39
N THR A 820 -1.30 0.81 -18.25
CA THR A 820 -2.42 -0.04 -17.82
C THR A 820 -3.80 0.66 -17.81
N PRO A 821 -3.93 1.92 -17.33
CA PRO A 821 -5.23 2.62 -17.35
C PRO A 821 -5.79 2.84 -18.76
N THR A 822 -4.94 3.24 -19.70
CA THR A 822 -5.29 3.44 -21.11
C THR A 822 -5.68 2.12 -21.76
N LEU A 823 -4.91 1.04 -21.50
CA LEU A 823 -5.23 -0.31 -21.99
C LEU A 823 -6.58 -0.80 -21.46
N LYS A 824 -6.83 -0.68 -20.15
CA LYS A 824 -8.11 -1.07 -19.54
C LYS A 824 -9.28 -0.32 -20.17
N SER A 825 -9.16 1.01 -20.34
CA SER A 825 -10.21 1.83 -20.94
C SER A 825 -10.46 1.48 -22.42
N THR A 826 -9.40 1.13 -23.14
CA THR A 826 -9.49 0.63 -24.53
C THR A 826 -10.20 -0.73 -24.59
N CYS A 827 -9.90 -1.66 -23.67
CA CYS A 827 -10.62 -2.93 -23.58
C CYS A 827 -12.10 -2.73 -23.27
N VAL A 828 -12.43 -1.76 -22.41
CA VAL A 828 -13.83 -1.39 -22.09
C VAL A 828 -14.56 -0.83 -23.31
N LEU A 829 -13.89 -0.07 -24.19
CA LEU A 829 -14.49 0.40 -25.45
C LEU A 829 -14.89 -0.76 -26.38
N PHE A 830 -14.07 -1.82 -26.44
CA PHE A 830 -14.33 -2.99 -27.28
C PHE A 830 -15.27 -4.03 -26.66
N SER A 831 -15.56 -3.90 -25.35
CA SER A 831 -16.49 -4.76 -24.61
C SER A 831 -17.91 -4.21 -24.72
#